data_AF-A0A6I8U5J2-F1
#
_entry.id   AF-A0A6I8U5J2-F1
#
_cell.length_a   1.000
_cell.length_b   1.000
_cell.length_c   1.000
_cell.angle_alpha   90.00
_cell.angle_beta   90.00
_cell.angle_gamma   90.00
#
_symmetry.space_group_name_H-M   'P 1'
#
loop_
_entity.id
_entity.type
_entity.pdbx_description
1 polymer ?
#
loop_
_entity_poly.entity_id
_entity_poly.type
_entity_poly.pdbx_seq_one_letter_code
_entity_poly.pdbx_strand_id
1 'polypeptide(L)'
;MPSGEVDKPVIDDNHDGTVSIRYDPKEEGIHELAVKYNGEHVQGSPFKFHVDSISSGYVTAYGPGLTHGVTGEPAQFTISTKGAGAGGLQMAVEGPSKADITYHDNKDGTVSVSYLPTAPGEYKISVRFGDKHIKGSPFFAKITGEGRKRNQISVGSCSEVTLPGVISDQDLRSLNASIQAPSGLEEPCFLKRMPTGNIGISFTPREIGEHTVSVKRLGKHIANSPFKVNVCEREVGDAKKVIVTGSALQEGKTHTENVFSVDTRNAGYGGLSLSIEGPSKAEIQCTDKEDGTLNISYKPTEPGYYIVNLKFADHHVNGSPFTVKVSGEGTNRQREKIQRQRDAVPVTEVGSQCKLTFKMPGITSFDLSATVTSPGGVTEDAEIQEIEDGLYAVHFVPKELGVHTVSVKYKQIHIPGSPFQFTVGPLKDTGAHLVKAGGPGLEHGEQGVPCEFNVWTREAGGGTLAISVEGPSKAEIEFKDRKDGSCDVSYVVSEPGDYRIGLKFNDRHIPDSPFKVYVSPAMGEAHKLEIAQFPSGPVQADKPAQFMVRKNGAKGDLDAKVVAPSNNEDDCFIQLIDQDQYSVRFYPRENGIHAIHVKFNGVHIPGSPYRIKVGKDDVDPAAVHASGKGLGDIKTGEKTDLIIDTCNAGAGTLAVTIDGPSKVAMDCTEVEEGYKVRYTPLLPGHYYMTIKYNQMHIVGSPFKIKCTGDKLAEEGGQETSSVVVETVAKVSKGGNRTGVILPIFKSDASKVQSKGMGLKKAYLGKQNQFTLNAGDAGNNILFVGIYGPKGPCDEVFIKHTGRNQYQVNYLVRERGDYILLVKWGDDHIPGSPFKVEV
;
A
#
# COMPACT_ATOMS: atom_id res chain seq x y z
N MET A 1 14.59 25.30 -0.76
CA MET A 1 15.96 24.91 -1.20
C MET A 1 16.56 23.96 -0.17
N PRO A 2 17.60 23.17 -0.50
CA PRO A 2 18.26 22.25 0.44
C PRO A 2 18.72 22.92 1.74
N SER A 3 19.14 24.19 1.68
CA SER A 3 19.48 25.03 2.84
C SER A 3 18.31 25.35 3.78
N GLY A 4 17.07 25.06 3.38
CA GLY A 4 15.85 25.51 4.07
C GLY A 4 15.37 26.91 3.67
N GLU A 5 16.13 27.65 2.85
CA GLU A 5 15.69 28.93 2.32
C GLU A 5 14.61 28.77 1.23
N VAL A 6 13.79 29.81 1.06
CA VAL A 6 12.67 29.86 0.11
C VAL A 6 12.99 30.85 -1.00
N ASP A 7 13.02 30.36 -2.24
CA ASP A 7 13.14 31.20 -3.44
C ASP A 7 11.80 31.18 -4.22
N LYS A 8 11.54 32.22 -4.99
CA LYS A 8 10.31 32.35 -5.80
C LYS A 8 10.62 32.08 -7.27
N PRO A 9 10.06 31.01 -7.86
CA PRO A 9 10.24 30.76 -9.28
C PRO A 9 9.46 31.78 -10.12
N VAL A 10 9.87 31.94 -11.38
CA VAL A 10 9.14 32.74 -12.36
C VAL A 10 7.95 31.91 -12.85
N ILE A 11 6.76 32.50 -12.78
CA ILE A 11 5.52 31.90 -13.22
C ILE A 11 5.13 32.57 -14.52
N ASP A 12 5.18 31.81 -15.61
CA ASP A 12 4.70 32.24 -16.92
C ASP A 12 3.36 31.55 -17.19
N ASP A 13 2.30 32.33 -17.35
CA ASP A 13 1.03 31.84 -17.86
C ASP A 13 1.20 31.52 -19.35
N ASN A 14 0.93 30.28 -19.75
CA ASN A 14 1.08 29.86 -21.15
C ASN A 14 -0.14 30.23 -22.01
N HIS A 15 -1.19 30.78 -21.40
CA HIS A 15 -2.43 31.22 -22.06
C HIS A 15 -3.10 30.08 -22.88
N ASP A 16 -2.99 28.84 -22.38
CA ASP A 16 -3.60 27.61 -22.90
C ASP A 16 -4.21 26.76 -21.77
N GLY A 17 -4.49 27.40 -20.63
CA GLY A 17 -4.95 26.74 -19.39
C GLY A 17 -3.83 26.10 -18.57
N THR A 18 -2.58 26.12 -19.03
CA THR A 18 -1.42 25.67 -18.27
C THR A 18 -0.53 26.84 -17.81
N VAL A 19 0.26 26.60 -16.77
CA VAL A 19 1.20 27.56 -16.22
C VAL A 19 2.58 26.92 -16.20
N SER A 20 3.57 27.57 -16.82
CA SER A 20 4.96 27.15 -16.77
C SER A 20 5.69 27.81 -15.62
N ILE A 21 6.38 27.00 -14.83
CA ILE A 21 7.22 27.46 -13.73
C ILE A 21 8.67 27.33 -14.17
N ARG A 22 9.40 28.44 -14.23
CA ARG A 22 10.85 28.46 -14.48
C ARG A 22 11.60 28.79 -13.20
N TYR A 23 12.62 28.00 -12.90
CA TYR A 23 13.47 28.19 -11.74
C TYR A 23 14.91 27.85 -12.11
N ASP A 24 15.82 28.78 -11.87
CA ASP A 24 17.26 28.54 -11.95
C ASP A 24 17.79 28.25 -10.54
N PRO A 25 18.06 26.98 -10.20
CA PRO A 25 18.51 26.60 -8.87
C PRO A 25 19.94 27.08 -8.62
N LYS A 26 20.19 27.59 -7.42
CA LYS A 26 21.49 28.13 -7.00
C LYS A 26 22.26 27.20 -6.05
N GLU A 27 21.61 26.15 -5.57
CA GLU A 27 22.17 25.18 -4.62
C GLU A 27 22.18 23.78 -5.24
N GLU A 28 23.13 22.96 -4.81
CA GLU A 28 23.14 21.52 -5.10
C GLU A 28 22.30 20.79 -4.03
N GLY A 29 21.52 19.80 -4.45
CA GLY A 29 20.71 18.97 -3.55
C GLY A 29 19.23 18.90 -3.88
N ILE A 30 18.45 18.29 -2.98
CA ILE A 30 17.00 18.10 -3.15
C ILE A 30 16.26 19.42 -2.92
N HIS A 31 15.62 19.92 -3.98
CA HIS A 31 14.74 21.07 -3.96
C HIS A 31 13.29 20.63 -3.82
N GLU A 32 12.50 21.47 -3.17
CA GLU A 32 11.06 21.28 -2.99
C GLU A 32 10.32 22.50 -3.56
N LEU A 33 9.40 22.26 -4.48
CA LEU A 33 8.58 23.26 -5.16
C LEU A 33 7.12 23.10 -4.75
N ALA A 34 6.65 24.03 -3.91
CA ALA A 34 5.25 24.16 -3.57
C ALA A 34 4.51 24.96 -4.64
N VAL A 35 3.53 24.34 -5.28
CA VAL A 35 2.64 24.97 -6.26
C VAL A 35 1.25 24.96 -5.65
N LYS A 36 0.69 26.15 -5.48
CA LYS A 36 -0.61 26.34 -4.80
C LYS A 36 -1.59 27.05 -5.71
N TYR A 37 -2.84 26.60 -5.72
CA TYR A 37 -3.98 27.28 -6.34
C TYR A 37 -4.98 27.64 -5.24
N ASN A 38 -5.38 28.92 -5.15
CA ASN A 38 -6.21 29.46 -4.07
C ASN A 38 -5.73 29.14 -2.63
N GLY A 39 -4.41 28.99 -2.45
CA GLY A 39 -3.79 28.70 -1.16
C GLY A 39 -3.66 27.21 -0.82
N GLU A 40 -4.26 26.31 -1.62
CA GLU A 40 -4.14 24.86 -1.48
C GLU A 40 -3.14 24.28 -2.47
N HIS A 41 -2.49 23.17 -2.11
CA HIS A 41 -1.55 22.47 -3.00
C HIS A 41 -2.29 21.86 -4.19
N VAL A 42 -1.75 22.04 -5.39
CA VAL A 42 -2.22 21.30 -6.56
C VAL A 42 -1.81 19.83 -6.43
N GLN A 43 -2.51 18.94 -7.12
CA GLN A 43 -2.21 17.50 -7.12
C GLN A 43 -0.73 17.25 -7.48
N GLY A 44 -0.02 16.50 -6.63
CA GLY A 44 1.41 16.21 -6.77
C GLY A 44 2.36 17.25 -6.17
N SER A 45 1.85 18.38 -5.69
CA SER A 45 2.63 19.35 -4.91
C SER A 45 2.70 18.95 -3.42
N PRO A 46 3.84 19.11 -2.74
CA PRO A 46 5.10 19.69 -3.23
C PRO A 46 5.89 18.76 -4.16
N PHE A 47 6.36 19.30 -5.27
CA PHE A 47 7.21 18.59 -6.21
C PHE A 47 8.65 18.57 -5.70
N LYS A 48 9.30 17.42 -5.70
CA LYS A 48 10.71 17.29 -5.30
C LYS A 48 11.57 16.98 -6.51
N PHE A 49 12.67 17.71 -6.67
CA PHE A 49 13.65 17.47 -7.74
C PHE A 49 15.07 17.71 -7.23
N HIS A 50 16.02 16.93 -7.73
CA HIS A 50 17.43 17.04 -7.35
C HIS A 50 18.17 17.93 -8.36
N VAL A 51 18.98 18.85 -7.84
CA VAL A 51 19.86 19.73 -8.63
C VAL A 51 21.30 19.31 -8.39
N ASP A 52 22.02 18.94 -9.46
CA ASP A 52 23.42 18.50 -9.43
C ASP A 52 24.34 19.61 -9.98
N SER A 53 25.63 19.58 -9.68
CA SER A 53 26.60 20.60 -10.13
C SER A 53 26.95 20.43 -11.61
N ILE A 54 26.90 21.53 -12.37
CA ILE A 54 27.22 21.62 -13.82
C ILE A 54 28.71 21.25 -14.10
N SER A 55 29.55 21.12 -13.08
CA SER A 55 30.99 20.86 -13.21
C SER A 55 31.41 19.38 -13.16
N SER A 56 30.48 18.42 -13.01
CA SER A 56 30.84 17.01 -13.03
C SER A 56 30.78 16.47 -14.47
N GLY A 57 31.91 16.06 -15.05
CA GLY A 57 32.04 15.56 -16.43
C GLY A 57 31.37 14.21 -16.71
N TYR A 58 30.15 14.00 -16.20
CA TYR A 58 29.36 12.79 -16.36
C TYR A 58 28.16 13.04 -17.28
N VAL A 59 27.78 12.02 -18.05
CA VAL A 59 26.56 12.05 -18.86
C VAL A 59 25.35 12.06 -17.91
N THR A 60 24.49 13.06 -18.06
CA THR A 60 23.28 13.24 -17.23
C THR A 60 22.04 13.26 -18.11
N ALA A 61 20.88 12.90 -17.55
CA ALA A 61 19.60 13.00 -18.23
C ALA A 61 18.57 13.70 -17.32
N TYR A 62 17.78 14.62 -17.88
CA TYR A 62 16.79 15.40 -17.16
C TYR A 62 15.59 15.72 -18.04
N GLY A 63 14.41 15.81 -17.44
CA GLY A 63 13.16 16.16 -18.12
C GLY A 63 11.97 15.32 -17.64
N PRO A 64 10.74 15.80 -17.87
CA PRO A 64 9.53 15.19 -17.32
C PRO A 64 9.34 13.74 -17.76
N GLY A 65 9.71 13.40 -19.00
CA GLY A 65 9.61 12.05 -19.54
C GLY A 65 10.48 10.99 -18.85
N LEU A 66 11.36 11.38 -17.92
CA LEU A 66 12.09 10.42 -17.06
C LEU A 66 11.32 10.03 -15.79
N THR A 67 10.28 10.77 -15.43
CA THR A 67 9.56 10.61 -14.15
C THR A 67 8.05 10.46 -14.32
N HIS A 68 7.46 11.10 -15.32
CA HIS A 68 6.02 11.04 -15.58
C HIS A 68 5.69 11.32 -17.04
N GLY A 69 4.49 10.93 -17.44
CA GLY A 69 3.95 11.22 -18.74
C GLY A 69 2.50 10.76 -18.83
N VAL A 70 1.92 10.93 -20.00
CA VAL A 70 0.49 10.71 -20.22
C VAL A 70 0.33 9.75 -21.38
N THR A 71 -0.56 8.76 -21.24
CA THR A 71 -0.79 7.78 -22.30
C THR A 71 -1.22 8.48 -23.59
N GLY A 72 -0.49 8.26 -24.68
CA GLY A 72 -0.76 8.86 -25.99
C GLY A 72 -0.17 10.26 -26.20
N GLU A 73 0.59 10.80 -25.23
CA GLU A 73 1.34 12.05 -25.38
C GLU A 73 2.85 11.79 -25.42
N PRO A 74 3.64 12.51 -26.23
CA PRO A 74 5.09 12.33 -26.26
C PRO A 74 5.74 12.72 -24.93
N ALA A 75 6.33 11.75 -24.24
CA ALA A 75 7.13 11.97 -23.04
C ALA A 75 8.54 12.41 -23.48
N GLN A 76 9.01 13.57 -22.98
CA GLN A 76 10.26 14.20 -23.43
C GLN A 76 11.28 14.36 -22.32
N PHE A 77 12.55 14.14 -22.64
CA PHE A 77 13.68 14.45 -21.76
C PHE A 77 14.94 14.76 -22.58
N THR A 78 15.97 15.29 -21.93
CA THR A 78 17.24 15.66 -22.55
C THR A 78 18.39 14.94 -21.87
N ILE A 79 19.36 14.47 -22.66
CA ILE A 79 20.60 13.87 -22.20
C ILE A 79 21.73 14.87 -22.47
N SER A 80 22.48 15.28 -21.45
CA SER A 80 23.68 16.12 -21.60
C SER A 80 24.93 15.24 -21.58
N THR A 81 25.76 15.36 -22.61
CA THR A 81 27.06 14.69 -22.75
C THR A 81 28.22 15.67 -22.69
N LYS A 82 27.97 16.94 -22.32
CA LYS A 82 29.00 17.99 -22.29
C LYS A 82 30.11 17.61 -21.30
N GLY A 83 31.33 17.45 -21.81
CA GLY A 83 32.50 17.07 -21.01
C GLY A 83 32.68 15.57 -20.77
N ALA A 84 31.80 14.70 -21.32
CA ALA A 84 32.01 13.26 -21.29
C ALA A 84 33.06 12.85 -22.34
N GLY A 85 33.96 11.93 -21.98
CA GLY A 85 34.94 11.34 -22.91
C GLY A 85 34.25 10.53 -24.03
N ALA A 86 34.98 10.07 -25.04
CA ALA A 86 34.39 9.30 -26.16
C ALA A 86 33.71 8.00 -25.68
N GLY A 87 32.44 7.78 -26.04
CA GLY A 87 31.66 6.59 -25.67
C GLY A 87 30.31 6.53 -26.40
N GLY A 88 29.78 5.33 -26.62
CA GLY A 88 28.49 5.12 -27.29
C GLY A 88 27.30 5.36 -26.36
N LEU A 89 26.31 6.13 -26.81
CA LEU A 89 25.04 6.34 -26.10
C LEU A 89 24.01 5.31 -26.57
N GLN A 90 23.49 4.51 -25.64
CA GLN A 90 22.44 3.52 -25.90
C GLN A 90 21.21 3.82 -25.03
N MET A 91 20.03 3.54 -25.57
CA MET A 91 18.78 3.78 -24.87
C MET A 91 17.73 2.71 -25.16
N ALA A 92 16.98 2.34 -24.13
CA ALA A 92 15.82 1.46 -24.23
C ALA A 92 14.69 2.00 -23.35
N VAL A 93 13.46 1.88 -23.84
CA VAL A 93 12.24 2.17 -23.07
C VAL A 93 11.43 0.87 -23.02
N GLU A 94 11.25 0.34 -21.82
CA GLU A 94 10.53 -0.91 -21.57
C GLU A 94 9.31 -0.60 -20.70
N GLY A 95 8.13 -1.05 -21.09
CA GLY A 95 6.91 -0.75 -20.33
C GLY A 95 5.69 -1.51 -20.82
N PRO A 96 4.50 -1.20 -20.26
CA PRO A 96 3.22 -1.84 -20.59
C PRO A 96 2.85 -1.85 -22.08
N SER A 97 3.45 -0.94 -22.87
CA SER A 97 3.43 -1.04 -24.32
C SER A 97 4.81 -0.77 -24.92
N LYS A 98 4.99 -1.21 -26.16
CA LYS A 98 6.15 -0.84 -26.96
C LYS A 98 6.05 0.65 -27.31
N ALA A 99 7.01 1.45 -26.85
CA ALA A 99 7.06 2.88 -27.12
C ALA A 99 7.99 3.16 -28.31
N ASP A 100 7.53 3.98 -29.26
CA ASP A 100 8.39 4.51 -30.31
C ASP A 100 9.29 5.59 -29.74
N ILE A 101 10.60 5.45 -29.93
CA ILE A 101 11.60 6.37 -29.38
C ILE A 101 12.22 7.19 -30.52
N THR A 102 12.24 8.50 -30.34
CA THR A 102 12.89 9.45 -31.24
C THR A 102 13.94 10.23 -30.47
N TYR A 103 15.05 10.57 -31.12
CA TYR A 103 16.09 11.39 -30.53
C TYR A 103 16.62 12.39 -31.56
N HIS A 104 17.05 13.55 -31.07
CA HIS A 104 17.60 14.64 -31.85
C HIS A 104 18.89 15.12 -31.18
N ASP A 105 20.02 15.04 -31.89
CA ASP A 105 21.27 15.65 -31.46
C ASP A 105 21.21 17.16 -31.70
N ASN A 106 21.28 17.93 -30.62
CA ASN A 106 21.18 19.39 -30.64
C ASN A 106 22.48 20.06 -31.09
N LYS A 107 23.57 19.29 -31.33
CA LYS A 107 24.90 19.77 -31.76
C LYS A 107 25.56 20.77 -30.82
N ASP A 108 25.07 20.85 -29.59
CA ASP A 108 25.62 21.68 -28.52
C ASP A 108 26.18 20.82 -27.37
N GLY A 109 26.22 19.49 -27.55
CA GLY A 109 26.59 18.49 -26.56
C GLY A 109 25.41 17.91 -25.77
N THR A 110 24.17 18.21 -26.16
CA THR A 110 22.95 17.58 -25.63
C THR A 110 22.16 16.81 -26.70
N VAL A 111 21.36 15.84 -26.27
CA VAL A 111 20.47 15.03 -27.11
C VAL A 111 19.06 15.11 -26.52
N SER A 112 18.11 15.64 -27.28
CA SER A 112 16.69 15.63 -26.91
C SER A 112 16.05 14.31 -27.31
N VAL A 113 15.38 13.65 -26.36
CA VAL A 113 14.72 12.36 -26.52
C VAL A 113 13.23 12.52 -26.30
N SER A 114 12.43 11.86 -27.14
CA SER A 114 11.01 11.69 -26.93
C SER A 114 10.58 10.25 -27.17
N TYR A 115 9.76 9.68 -26.29
CA TYR A 115 9.09 8.40 -26.51
C TYR A 115 7.58 8.51 -26.33
N LEU A 116 6.82 7.70 -27.06
CA LEU A 116 5.36 7.72 -27.04
C LEU A 116 4.79 6.48 -26.32
N PRO A 117 4.39 6.58 -25.05
CA PRO A 117 3.75 5.47 -24.34
C PRO A 117 2.29 5.32 -24.77
N THR A 118 1.85 4.11 -25.10
CA THR A 118 0.49 3.83 -25.61
C THR A 118 -0.39 3.05 -24.64
N ALA A 119 0.16 2.63 -23.49
CA ALA A 119 -0.60 2.10 -22.36
C ALA A 119 -0.19 2.76 -21.05
N PRO A 120 -1.09 2.93 -20.08
CA PRO A 120 -0.73 3.43 -18.76
C PRO A 120 0.04 2.40 -17.95
N GLY A 121 0.83 2.89 -17.00
CA GLY A 121 1.68 2.10 -16.13
C GLY A 121 3.10 2.65 -16.12
N GLU A 122 4.01 1.91 -15.52
CA GLU A 122 5.39 2.37 -15.32
C GLU A 122 6.28 1.99 -16.51
N TYR A 123 7.00 2.96 -17.06
CA TYR A 123 7.97 2.74 -18.14
C TYR A 123 9.37 2.92 -17.59
N LYS A 124 10.23 1.93 -17.86
CA LYS A 124 11.63 1.89 -17.51
C LYS A 124 12.47 2.46 -18.65
N ILE A 125 13.08 3.61 -18.44
CA ILE A 125 13.98 4.28 -19.40
C ILE A 125 15.43 3.97 -19.02
N SER A 126 16.04 3.08 -19.79
CA SER A 126 17.47 2.78 -19.70
C SER A 126 18.26 3.72 -20.60
N VAL A 127 19.22 4.44 -20.04
CA VAL A 127 20.19 5.29 -20.74
C VAL A 127 21.57 4.83 -20.32
N ARG A 128 22.38 4.39 -21.28
CA ARG A 128 23.74 3.90 -21.08
C ARG A 128 24.73 4.70 -21.89
N PHE A 129 25.91 4.92 -21.32
CA PHE A 129 27.03 5.55 -21.97
C PHE A 129 28.28 4.66 -21.82
N GLY A 130 28.88 4.24 -22.93
CA GLY A 130 30.02 3.29 -22.92
C GLY A 130 29.66 1.95 -22.27
N ASP A 131 28.50 1.39 -22.64
CA ASP A 131 27.93 0.13 -22.14
C ASP A 131 27.61 0.08 -20.62
N LYS A 132 27.65 1.22 -19.92
CA LYS A 132 27.28 1.34 -18.49
C LYS A 132 26.10 2.31 -18.31
N HIS A 133 25.21 2.03 -17.35
CA HIS A 133 24.12 2.95 -17.02
C HIS A 133 24.65 4.30 -16.52
N ILE A 134 24.03 5.39 -16.97
CA ILE A 134 24.28 6.71 -16.38
C ILE A 134 23.66 6.80 -14.98
N LYS A 135 24.13 7.71 -14.14
CA LYS A 135 23.59 7.94 -12.79
C LYS A 135 22.07 8.23 -12.87
N GLY A 136 21.27 7.46 -12.13
CA GLY A 136 19.81 7.53 -12.16
C GLY A 136 19.13 6.63 -13.20
N SER A 137 19.89 6.00 -14.11
CA SER A 137 19.36 5.01 -15.03
C SER A 137 19.43 3.58 -14.44
N PRO A 138 18.40 2.74 -14.60
CA PRO A 138 17.14 3.03 -15.30
C PRO A 138 16.27 4.04 -14.55
N PHE A 139 15.69 4.97 -15.29
CA PHE A 139 14.67 5.90 -14.79
C PHE A 139 13.30 5.24 -14.91
N PHE A 140 12.37 5.61 -14.03
CA PHE A 140 11.02 5.08 -14.03
C PHE A 140 10.02 6.22 -14.21
N ALA A 141 9.37 6.24 -15.37
CA ALA A 141 8.34 7.22 -15.66
C ALA A 141 6.97 6.61 -15.42
N LYS A 142 6.19 7.25 -14.53
CA LYS A 142 4.81 6.87 -14.28
C LYS A 142 3.93 7.47 -15.38
N ILE A 143 3.47 6.63 -16.29
CA ILE A 143 2.53 7.04 -17.33
C ILE A 143 1.12 6.87 -16.79
N THR A 144 0.45 7.99 -16.59
CA THR A 144 -0.92 7.98 -16.09
C THR A 144 -1.89 7.63 -17.23
N GLY A 145 -2.95 6.91 -16.86
CA GLY A 145 -4.08 6.61 -17.73
C GLY A 145 -5.03 7.79 -17.91
N GLU A 146 -4.75 8.91 -17.23
CA GLU A 146 -5.49 10.17 -17.34
C GLU A 146 -5.04 11.02 -18.54
N GLY A 147 -4.49 10.38 -19.57
CA GLY A 147 -4.62 10.95 -20.90
C GLY A 147 -6.09 10.97 -21.25
N ARG A 148 -6.53 11.98 -21.98
CA ARG A 148 -7.90 12.09 -22.51
C ARG A 148 -8.25 11.01 -23.55
N LYS A 149 -7.71 9.79 -23.39
CA LYS A 149 -8.13 8.57 -24.06
C LYS A 149 -8.49 7.54 -22.99
N ARG A 150 -9.77 7.59 -22.61
CA ARG A 150 -10.53 6.39 -22.22
C ARG A 150 -10.26 5.28 -23.27
N ASN A 151 -10.47 4.00 -22.94
CA ASN A 151 -10.65 2.93 -23.94
C ASN A 151 -11.92 3.24 -24.77
N GLN A 152 -11.83 4.30 -25.57
CA GLN A 152 -12.84 4.83 -26.46
C GLN A 152 -12.36 4.52 -27.85
N ILE A 153 -13.11 3.68 -28.54
CA ILE A 153 -12.98 3.54 -29.98
C ILE A 153 -13.69 4.76 -30.56
N SER A 154 -12.96 5.69 -31.16
CA SER A 154 -13.57 6.82 -31.88
C SER A 154 -14.22 6.29 -33.14
N VAL A 155 -15.55 6.38 -33.25
CA VAL A 155 -16.32 5.86 -34.38
C VAL A 155 -17.20 6.96 -34.95
N GLY A 156 -17.08 7.15 -36.28
CA GLY A 156 -17.62 8.29 -37.02
C GLY A 156 -16.52 9.09 -37.74
N SER A 157 -16.83 9.63 -38.92
CA SER A 157 -15.87 10.40 -39.75
C SER A 157 -15.57 11.76 -39.14
N CYS A 158 -14.35 12.01 -38.65
CA CYS A 158 -13.95 13.32 -38.10
C CYS A 158 -14.36 14.53 -38.97
N SER A 159 -14.69 15.66 -38.33
CA SER A 159 -14.80 16.95 -39.02
C SER A 159 -13.39 17.41 -39.42
N GLU A 160 -12.96 17.02 -40.61
CA GLU A 160 -11.62 17.33 -41.13
C GLU A 160 -11.57 18.76 -41.65
N VAL A 161 -10.90 19.64 -40.89
CA VAL A 161 -10.63 21.01 -41.36
C VAL A 161 -9.23 21.06 -41.96
N THR A 162 -9.15 21.40 -43.24
CA THR A 162 -7.87 21.51 -43.97
C THR A 162 -7.21 22.85 -43.65
N LEU A 163 -5.96 22.82 -43.21
CA LEU A 163 -5.17 24.02 -43.00
C LEU A 163 -4.79 24.67 -44.35
N PRO A 164 -5.01 25.99 -44.54
CA PRO A 164 -4.55 26.68 -45.73
C PRO A 164 -3.03 26.90 -45.69
N GLY A 165 -2.31 26.33 -46.67
CA GLY A 165 -0.87 26.53 -46.87
C GLY A 165 -0.08 25.22 -47.06
N VAL A 166 1.11 25.32 -47.65
CA VAL A 166 2.02 24.17 -47.82
C VAL A 166 2.91 24.07 -46.58
N ILE A 167 2.71 23.05 -45.76
CA ILE A 167 3.48 22.79 -44.55
C ILE A 167 4.32 21.52 -44.79
N SER A 168 5.64 21.60 -44.56
CA SER A 168 6.55 20.48 -44.79
C SER A 168 6.46 19.41 -43.68
N ASP A 169 6.92 18.18 -43.93
CA ASP A 169 6.95 17.11 -42.93
C ASP A 169 7.78 17.44 -41.68
N GLN A 170 8.79 18.32 -41.84
CA GLN A 170 9.61 18.82 -40.74
C GLN A 170 8.86 19.88 -39.91
N ASP A 171 7.95 20.63 -40.52
CA ASP A 171 7.13 21.64 -39.84
C ASP A 171 5.98 21.02 -39.03
N LEU A 172 5.38 19.91 -39.50
CA LEU A 172 4.27 19.20 -38.83
C LEU A 172 4.57 18.87 -37.37
N ARG A 173 5.81 18.43 -37.09
CA ARG A 173 6.27 18.02 -35.74
C ARG A 173 6.46 19.19 -34.78
N SER A 174 6.42 20.43 -35.28
CA SER A 174 6.65 21.66 -34.49
C SER A 174 5.37 22.46 -34.20
N LEU A 175 4.21 21.93 -34.59
CA LEU A 175 2.91 22.56 -34.44
C LEU A 175 2.13 21.92 -33.28
N ASN A 176 1.59 22.76 -32.40
CA ASN A 176 0.62 22.38 -31.38
C ASN A 176 -0.75 22.90 -31.78
N ALA A 177 -1.77 22.05 -31.73
CA ALA A 177 -3.13 22.45 -32.04
C ALA A 177 -4.07 22.20 -30.84
N SER A 178 -4.97 23.15 -30.60
CA SER A 178 -6.04 23.04 -29.61
C SER A 178 -7.36 23.53 -30.20
N ILE A 179 -8.46 22.98 -29.71
CA ILE A 179 -9.82 23.37 -30.05
C ILE A 179 -10.54 23.82 -28.78
N GLN A 180 -11.17 25.00 -28.84
CA GLN A 180 -11.98 25.55 -27.77
C GLN A 180 -13.45 25.47 -28.15
N ALA A 181 -14.27 24.85 -27.29
CA ALA A 181 -15.71 24.76 -27.44
C ALA A 181 -16.39 26.11 -27.10
N PRO A 182 -17.67 26.32 -27.52
CA PRO A 182 -18.44 27.51 -27.14
C PRO A 182 -18.52 27.76 -25.63
N SER A 183 -18.49 26.69 -24.81
CA SER A 183 -18.42 26.77 -23.35
C SER A 183 -17.11 27.34 -22.78
N GLY A 184 -16.08 27.49 -23.62
CA GLY A 184 -14.73 27.89 -23.23
C GLY A 184 -13.81 26.72 -22.88
N LEU A 185 -14.30 25.48 -22.89
CA LEU A 185 -13.50 24.28 -22.66
C LEU A 185 -12.49 24.09 -23.80
N GLU A 186 -11.20 24.09 -23.47
CA GLU A 186 -10.10 23.89 -24.43
C GLU A 186 -9.58 22.44 -24.39
N GLU A 187 -9.43 21.83 -25.56
CA GLU A 187 -8.91 20.48 -25.74
C GLU A 187 -7.77 20.44 -26.75
N PRO A 188 -6.68 19.69 -26.50
CA PRO A 188 -5.66 19.48 -27.52
C PRO A 188 -6.25 18.68 -28.68
N CYS A 189 -5.93 19.07 -29.92
CA CYS A 189 -6.40 18.38 -31.13
C CYS A 189 -5.23 17.87 -31.98
N PHE A 190 -5.44 16.73 -32.65
CA PHE A 190 -4.38 16.06 -33.40
C PHE A 190 -4.34 16.56 -34.84
N LEU A 191 -3.14 16.91 -35.30
CA LEU A 191 -2.85 17.22 -36.70
C LEU A 191 -2.57 15.92 -37.46
N LYS A 192 -3.31 15.65 -38.53
CA LYS A 192 -3.17 14.46 -39.37
C LYS A 192 -2.90 14.87 -40.82
N ARG A 193 -1.98 14.18 -41.50
CA ARG A 193 -1.78 14.39 -42.94
C ARG A 193 -2.89 13.69 -43.72
N MET A 194 -3.55 14.45 -44.59
CA MET A 194 -4.64 13.99 -45.43
C MET A 194 -4.12 13.28 -46.68
N PRO A 195 -4.89 12.36 -47.29
CA PRO A 195 -4.54 11.73 -48.58
C PRO A 195 -4.26 12.73 -49.71
N THR A 196 -4.83 13.94 -49.61
CA THR A 196 -4.64 15.06 -50.53
C THR A 196 -3.29 15.80 -50.35
N GLY A 197 -2.47 15.41 -49.37
CA GLY A 197 -1.18 16.02 -49.04
C GLY A 197 -1.25 17.20 -48.06
N ASN A 198 -2.44 17.75 -47.81
CA ASN A 198 -2.67 18.83 -46.85
C ASN A 198 -2.75 18.30 -45.41
N ILE A 199 -2.69 19.18 -44.40
CA ILE A 199 -2.85 18.82 -42.99
C ILE A 199 -4.28 19.09 -42.55
N GLY A 200 -4.92 18.08 -41.97
CA GLY A 200 -6.24 18.15 -41.38
C GLY A 200 -6.18 18.12 -39.84
N ILE A 201 -7.23 18.62 -39.21
CA ILE A 201 -7.44 18.51 -37.76
C ILE A 201 -8.60 17.55 -37.52
N SER A 202 -8.39 16.57 -36.63
CA SER A 202 -9.43 15.62 -36.23
C SER A 202 -9.84 15.90 -34.79
N PHE A 203 -11.14 16.14 -34.57
CA PHE A 203 -11.73 16.28 -33.24
C PHE A 203 -13.14 15.68 -33.21
N THR A 204 -13.61 15.32 -32.00
CA THR A 204 -14.95 14.81 -31.77
C THR A 204 -15.79 15.90 -31.11
N PRO A 205 -16.67 16.60 -31.84
CA PRO A 205 -17.49 17.67 -31.26
C PRO A 205 -18.42 17.16 -30.15
N ARG A 206 -18.42 17.86 -29.03
CA ARG A 206 -19.28 17.58 -27.86
C ARG A 206 -20.38 18.62 -27.66
N GLU A 207 -20.24 19.79 -28.30
CA GLU A 207 -21.15 20.92 -28.16
C GLU A 207 -21.56 21.44 -29.55
N ILE A 208 -22.73 22.09 -29.63
CA ILE A 208 -23.19 22.76 -30.85
C ILE A 208 -22.70 24.19 -30.80
N GLY A 209 -22.17 24.70 -31.91
CA GLY A 209 -21.78 26.10 -32.05
C GLY A 209 -20.37 26.32 -32.58
N GLU A 210 -19.93 27.57 -32.49
CA GLU A 210 -18.64 28.02 -33.01
C GLU A 210 -17.49 27.56 -32.10
N HIS A 211 -16.69 26.64 -32.60
CA HIS A 211 -15.45 26.20 -31.96
C HIS A 211 -14.28 27.01 -32.50
N THR A 212 -13.33 27.38 -31.65
CA THR A 212 -12.13 28.10 -32.06
C THR A 212 -10.93 27.16 -32.06
N VAL A 213 -10.29 26.99 -33.21
CA VAL A 213 -9.13 26.12 -33.37
C VAL A 213 -7.86 26.96 -33.46
N SER A 214 -6.97 26.74 -32.49
CA SER A 214 -5.66 27.36 -32.39
C SER A 214 -4.61 26.38 -32.88
N VAL A 215 -3.71 26.82 -33.77
CA VAL A 215 -2.55 26.08 -34.24
C VAL A 215 -1.35 27.00 -34.06
N LYS A 216 -0.46 26.62 -33.16
CA LYS A 216 0.70 27.42 -32.73
C LYS A 216 1.98 26.70 -33.10
N ARG A 217 2.95 27.43 -33.64
CA ARG A 217 4.36 27.00 -33.80
C ARG A 217 5.21 27.73 -32.79
N LEU A 218 5.90 27.00 -31.90
CA LEU A 218 6.73 27.62 -30.84
C LEU A 218 5.97 28.70 -30.04
N GLY A 219 4.70 28.42 -29.71
CA GLY A 219 3.82 29.33 -28.96
C GLY A 219 3.19 30.47 -29.77
N LYS A 220 3.54 30.68 -31.04
CA LYS A 220 2.94 31.71 -31.90
C LYS A 220 1.95 31.11 -32.89
N HIS A 221 0.79 31.74 -33.08
CA HIS A 221 -0.17 31.30 -34.09
C HIS A 221 0.45 31.26 -35.48
N ILE A 222 0.19 30.18 -36.22
CA ILE A 222 0.52 30.13 -37.64
C ILE A 222 -0.41 31.05 -38.44
N ALA A 223 -0.08 31.30 -39.70
CA ALA A 223 -0.96 32.08 -40.58
C ALA A 223 -2.38 31.49 -40.60
N ASN A 224 -3.38 32.36 -40.45
CA ASN A 224 -4.82 32.02 -40.37
C ASN A 224 -5.26 31.28 -39.09
N SER A 225 -4.39 31.16 -38.08
CA SER A 225 -4.79 30.74 -36.74
C SER A 225 -4.93 31.94 -35.79
N PRO A 226 -5.88 31.92 -34.84
CA PRO A 226 -6.95 30.94 -34.67
C PRO A 226 -8.02 31.06 -35.76
N PHE A 227 -8.65 29.93 -36.13
CA PHE A 227 -9.79 29.90 -37.06
C PHE A 227 -11.01 29.24 -36.42
N LYS A 228 -12.19 29.56 -36.96
CA LYS A 228 -13.48 29.16 -36.39
C LYS A 228 -14.09 27.98 -37.18
N VAL A 229 -14.62 27.02 -36.45
CA VAL A 229 -15.29 25.82 -36.98
C VAL A 229 -16.69 25.77 -36.40
N ASN A 230 -17.71 25.88 -37.25
CA ASN A 230 -19.10 25.77 -36.81
C ASN A 230 -19.53 24.31 -36.80
N VAL A 231 -19.82 23.80 -35.60
CA VAL A 231 -20.35 22.45 -35.40
C VAL A 231 -21.87 22.51 -35.40
N CYS A 232 -22.48 21.76 -36.31
CA CYS A 232 -23.94 21.64 -36.39
C CYS A 232 -24.46 20.55 -35.44
N GLU A 233 -25.74 20.62 -35.06
CA GLU A 233 -26.43 19.62 -34.21
C GLU A 233 -26.26 18.16 -34.70
N ARG A 234 -26.21 17.95 -36.02
CA ARG A 234 -26.02 16.62 -36.63
C ARG A 234 -24.62 16.01 -36.44
N GLU A 235 -23.65 16.82 -36.01
CA GLU A 235 -22.25 16.42 -35.86
C GLU A 235 -21.92 16.02 -34.42
N VAL A 236 -22.73 16.42 -33.44
CA VAL A 236 -22.58 16.03 -32.03
C VAL A 236 -23.10 14.61 -31.82
N GLY A 237 -22.32 13.79 -31.10
CA GLY A 237 -22.67 12.41 -30.81
C GLY A 237 -23.96 12.23 -30.00
N ASP A 238 -24.90 11.44 -30.50
CA ASP A 238 -26.16 11.05 -29.87
C ASP A 238 -26.22 9.52 -29.67
N ALA A 239 -26.04 9.07 -28.43
CA ALA A 239 -26.08 7.65 -28.07
C ALA A 239 -27.41 6.97 -28.38
N LYS A 240 -28.52 7.72 -28.48
CA LYS A 240 -29.85 7.16 -28.78
C LYS A 240 -29.98 6.73 -30.24
N LYS A 241 -29.12 7.25 -31.12
CA LYS A 241 -29.09 6.92 -32.54
C LYS A 241 -28.12 5.78 -32.87
N VAL A 242 -27.35 5.30 -31.88
CA VAL A 242 -26.56 4.08 -32.01
C VAL A 242 -27.49 2.87 -32.01
N ILE A 243 -27.36 2.03 -33.02
CA ILE A 243 -28.14 0.80 -33.15
C ILE A 243 -27.25 -0.38 -32.74
N VAL A 244 -27.70 -1.16 -31.78
CA VAL A 244 -26.95 -2.33 -31.30
C VAL A 244 -27.77 -3.58 -31.62
N THR A 245 -27.14 -4.57 -32.27
CA THR A 245 -27.81 -5.82 -32.68
C THR A 245 -26.92 -7.02 -32.42
N GLY A 246 -27.52 -8.13 -31.97
CA GLY A 246 -26.80 -9.39 -31.74
C GLY A 246 -27.35 -10.15 -30.53
N SER A 247 -27.51 -11.47 -30.67
CA SER A 247 -27.99 -12.34 -29.59
C SER A 247 -27.03 -12.36 -28.40
N ALA A 248 -25.74 -12.06 -28.62
CA ALA A 248 -24.71 -11.93 -27.60
C ALA A 248 -24.95 -10.83 -26.55
N LEU A 249 -26.01 -10.02 -26.68
CA LEU A 249 -26.43 -9.03 -25.67
C LEU A 249 -27.57 -9.53 -24.78
N GLN A 250 -28.04 -10.75 -25.01
CA GLN A 250 -29.08 -11.41 -24.20
C GLN A 250 -28.61 -12.77 -23.70
N GLU A 251 -27.93 -13.54 -24.55
CA GLU A 251 -27.41 -14.87 -24.22
C GLU A 251 -26.01 -15.09 -24.81
N GLY A 252 -25.17 -15.84 -24.10
CA GLY A 252 -23.81 -16.16 -24.53
C GLY A 252 -23.36 -17.55 -24.12
N LYS A 253 -22.18 -17.95 -24.59
CA LYS A 253 -21.52 -19.21 -24.25
C LYS A 253 -20.11 -19.01 -23.71
N THR A 254 -19.73 -19.84 -22.73
CA THR A 254 -18.37 -19.87 -22.20
C THR A 254 -17.38 -20.39 -23.23
N HIS A 255 -16.14 -19.92 -23.15
CA HIS A 255 -15.00 -20.32 -24.00
C HIS A 255 -15.17 -20.09 -25.51
N THR A 256 -16.21 -19.38 -25.93
CA THR A 256 -16.46 -19.01 -27.33
C THR A 256 -16.55 -17.50 -27.49
N GLU A 257 -16.22 -16.99 -28.67
CA GLU A 257 -16.44 -15.60 -29.03
C GLU A 257 -17.95 -15.31 -29.11
N ASN A 258 -18.45 -14.45 -28.23
CA ASN A 258 -19.82 -13.96 -28.25
C ASN A 258 -19.84 -12.62 -28.97
N VAL A 259 -20.44 -12.58 -30.16
CA VAL A 259 -20.31 -11.44 -31.08
C VAL A 259 -21.62 -10.66 -31.18
N PHE A 260 -21.54 -9.33 -31.08
CA PHE A 260 -22.62 -8.40 -31.41
C PHE A 260 -22.10 -7.24 -32.27
N SER A 261 -23.01 -6.57 -32.98
CA SER A 261 -22.73 -5.48 -33.89
C SER A 261 -23.24 -4.15 -33.34
N VAL A 262 -22.44 -3.10 -33.52
CA VAL A 262 -22.78 -1.72 -33.18
C VAL A 262 -22.75 -0.88 -34.45
N ASP A 263 -23.85 -0.20 -34.77
CA ASP A 263 -23.96 0.71 -35.91
C ASP A 263 -24.06 2.15 -35.41
N THR A 264 -23.09 2.97 -35.82
CA THR A 264 -22.94 4.36 -35.38
C THR A 264 -23.20 5.37 -36.50
N ARG A 265 -23.60 4.92 -37.70
CA ARG A 265 -23.69 5.76 -38.91
C ARG A 265 -24.58 6.99 -38.77
N ASN A 266 -25.65 6.88 -37.97
CA ASN A 266 -26.60 7.97 -37.73
C ASN A 266 -26.39 8.67 -36.38
N ALA A 267 -25.37 8.26 -35.61
CA ALA A 267 -25.17 8.69 -34.23
C ALA A 267 -24.36 9.98 -34.09
N GLY A 268 -23.88 10.59 -35.18
CA GLY A 268 -22.96 11.74 -35.09
C GLY A 268 -21.56 11.30 -34.64
N TYR A 269 -20.73 12.23 -34.18
CA TYR A 269 -19.34 11.94 -33.80
C TYR A 269 -19.21 11.67 -32.31
N GLY A 270 -18.69 10.51 -31.92
CA GLY A 270 -18.59 10.11 -30.53
C GLY A 270 -17.61 8.96 -30.28
N GLY A 271 -17.06 8.90 -29.07
CA GLY A 271 -16.27 7.74 -28.61
C GLY A 271 -17.19 6.64 -28.11
N LEU A 272 -16.96 5.40 -28.56
CA LEU A 272 -17.63 4.21 -28.06
C LEU A 272 -16.81 3.59 -26.92
N SER A 273 -17.43 3.44 -25.75
CA SER A 273 -16.84 2.84 -24.55
C SER A 273 -17.58 1.56 -24.18
N LEU A 274 -16.83 0.49 -23.93
CA LEU A 274 -17.37 -0.82 -23.59
C LEU A 274 -16.70 -1.36 -22.32
N SER A 275 -17.50 -1.84 -21.37
CA SER A 275 -17.03 -2.68 -20.26
C SER A 275 -17.99 -3.86 -20.04
N ILE A 276 -17.43 -4.98 -19.59
CA ILE A 276 -18.19 -6.21 -19.31
C ILE A 276 -17.81 -6.68 -17.90
N GLU A 277 -18.83 -6.83 -17.06
CA GLU A 277 -18.68 -7.22 -15.65
C GLU A 277 -19.45 -8.52 -15.40
N GLY A 278 -18.86 -9.49 -14.70
CA GLY A 278 -19.52 -10.76 -14.44
C GLY A 278 -18.64 -11.76 -13.70
N PRO A 279 -19.06 -13.05 -13.62
CA PRO A 279 -18.37 -14.11 -12.87
C PRO A 279 -16.89 -14.34 -13.24
N SER A 280 -16.49 -13.99 -14.47
CA SER A 280 -15.09 -14.01 -14.90
C SER A 280 -14.73 -12.74 -15.67
N LYS A 281 -13.43 -12.46 -15.79
CA LYS A 281 -12.94 -11.40 -16.67
C LYS A 281 -13.15 -11.86 -18.12
N ALA A 282 -13.90 -11.10 -18.91
CA ALA A 282 -14.09 -11.40 -20.33
C ALA A 282 -13.03 -10.68 -21.16
N GLU A 283 -12.33 -11.41 -22.04
CA GLU A 283 -11.51 -10.80 -23.07
C GLU A 283 -12.43 -10.12 -24.09
N ILE A 284 -12.10 -8.89 -24.50
CA ILE A 284 -12.92 -8.09 -25.42
C ILE A 284 -12.09 -7.78 -26.66
N GLN A 285 -12.65 -8.04 -27.83
CA GLN A 285 -12.07 -7.65 -29.10
C GLN A 285 -13.07 -6.80 -29.88
N CYS A 286 -12.56 -5.80 -30.60
CA CYS A 286 -13.38 -4.96 -31.46
C CYS A 286 -12.74 -4.86 -32.84
N THR A 287 -13.56 -5.04 -33.87
CA THR A 287 -13.18 -4.93 -35.28
C THR A 287 -14.08 -3.89 -35.94
N ASP A 288 -13.48 -2.82 -36.44
CA ASP A 288 -14.16 -1.84 -37.29
C ASP A 288 -14.25 -2.37 -38.72
N LYS A 289 -15.42 -2.25 -39.35
CA LYS A 289 -15.65 -2.70 -40.74
C LYS A 289 -15.47 -1.60 -41.78
N GLU A 290 -15.01 -0.42 -41.37
CA GLU A 290 -14.79 0.76 -42.24
C GLU A 290 -16.08 1.30 -42.91
N ASP A 291 -17.25 0.72 -42.65
CA ASP A 291 -18.56 1.14 -43.14
C ASP A 291 -19.39 1.89 -42.08
N GLY A 292 -18.79 2.17 -40.91
CA GLY A 292 -19.45 2.80 -39.75
C GLY A 292 -20.13 1.79 -38.80
N THR A 293 -19.97 0.49 -39.05
CA THR A 293 -20.37 -0.59 -38.15
C THR A 293 -19.18 -1.30 -37.52
N LEU A 294 -19.34 -1.71 -36.26
CA LEU A 294 -18.32 -2.38 -35.46
C LEU A 294 -18.82 -3.77 -35.08
N ASN A 295 -17.96 -4.76 -35.22
CA ASN A 295 -18.14 -6.05 -34.57
C ASN A 295 -17.41 -6.04 -33.23
N ILE A 296 -18.12 -6.39 -32.17
CA ILE A 296 -17.56 -6.54 -30.83
C ILE A 296 -17.72 -8.00 -30.44
N SER A 297 -16.62 -8.64 -30.04
CA SER A 297 -16.64 -9.98 -29.47
C SER A 297 -16.15 -9.96 -28.04
N TYR A 298 -16.71 -10.86 -27.23
CA TYR A 298 -16.19 -11.12 -25.89
C TYR A 298 -16.21 -12.61 -25.55
N LYS A 299 -15.21 -13.03 -24.80
CA LYS A 299 -15.00 -14.44 -24.44
C LYS A 299 -15.01 -14.64 -22.92
N PRO A 300 -16.16 -14.98 -22.31
CA PRO A 300 -16.26 -15.29 -20.89
C PRO A 300 -15.77 -16.72 -20.60
N THR A 301 -15.18 -16.96 -19.43
CA THR A 301 -14.68 -18.28 -19.02
C THR A 301 -15.55 -18.97 -17.97
N GLU A 302 -16.53 -18.27 -17.38
CA GLU A 302 -17.43 -18.81 -16.36
C GLU A 302 -18.90 -18.56 -16.75
N PRO A 303 -19.81 -19.53 -16.53
CA PRO A 303 -21.23 -19.33 -16.78
C PRO A 303 -21.86 -18.42 -15.72
N GLY A 304 -22.92 -17.71 -16.09
CA GLY A 304 -23.63 -16.79 -15.20
C GLY A 304 -24.05 -15.50 -15.90
N TYR A 305 -24.48 -14.52 -15.13
CA TYR A 305 -24.97 -13.25 -15.68
C TYR A 305 -23.84 -12.24 -15.80
N TYR A 306 -23.71 -11.65 -16.99
CA TYR A 306 -22.74 -10.59 -17.29
C TYR A 306 -23.48 -9.29 -17.59
N ILE A 307 -22.93 -8.17 -17.14
CA ILE A 307 -23.43 -6.82 -17.39
C ILE A 307 -22.52 -6.18 -18.43
N VAL A 308 -23.07 -5.88 -19.60
CA VAL A 308 -22.37 -5.22 -20.71
C VAL A 308 -22.76 -3.73 -20.72
N ASN A 309 -21.82 -2.88 -20.33
CA ASN A 309 -21.95 -1.43 -20.40
C ASN A 309 -21.42 -0.94 -21.74
N LEU A 310 -22.30 -0.36 -22.56
CA LEU A 310 -21.97 0.21 -23.86
C LEU A 310 -22.43 1.68 -23.88
N LYS A 311 -21.47 2.57 -24.04
CA LYS A 311 -21.68 4.01 -24.09
C LYS A 311 -21.17 4.60 -25.38
N PHE A 312 -21.83 5.62 -25.89
CA PHE A 312 -21.40 6.42 -27.03
C PHE A 312 -21.46 7.90 -26.63
N ALA A 313 -20.38 8.66 -26.93
CA ALA A 313 -20.24 10.04 -26.47
C ALA A 313 -20.52 10.18 -24.95
N ASP A 314 -20.02 9.23 -24.16
CA ASP A 314 -20.14 9.13 -22.70
C ASP A 314 -21.55 8.87 -22.13
N HIS A 315 -22.55 8.65 -23.00
CA HIS A 315 -23.92 8.30 -22.63
C HIS A 315 -24.24 6.85 -22.98
N HIS A 316 -25.07 6.17 -22.18
CA HIS A 316 -25.52 4.81 -22.50
C HIS A 316 -26.31 4.79 -23.82
N VAL A 317 -26.01 3.81 -24.67
CA VAL A 317 -26.83 3.53 -25.85
C VAL A 317 -28.14 2.86 -25.44
N ASN A 318 -29.14 2.87 -26.30
CA ASN A 318 -30.44 2.26 -26.00
C ASN A 318 -30.31 0.78 -25.61
N GLY A 319 -30.83 0.43 -24.44
CA GLY A 319 -30.79 -0.92 -23.87
C GLY A 319 -29.56 -1.22 -23.00
N SER A 320 -28.55 -0.34 -22.97
CA SER A 320 -27.41 -0.48 -22.06
C SER A 320 -27.72 0.13 -20.67
N PRO A 321 -27.26 -0.49 -19.55
CA PRO A 321 -26.49 -1.75 -19.46
C PRO A 321 -27.31 -2.99 -19.87
N PHE A 322 -26.68 -3.91 -20.61
CA PHE A 322 -27.30 -5.16 -21.03
C PHE A 322 -26.97 -6.29 -20.04
N THR A 323 -27.98 -7.03 -19.61
CA THR A 323 -27.77 -8.25 -18.80
C THR A 323 -27.78 -9.48 -19.71
N VAL A 324 -26.63 -10.12 -19.84
CA VAL A 324 -26.43 -11.30 -20.70
C VAL A 324 -26.36 -12.56 -19.85
N LYS A 325 -27.15 -13.57 -20.18
CA LYS A 325 -27.05 -14.91 -19.58
C LYS A 325 -26.04 -15.77 -20.36
N VAL A 326 -24.87 -16.02 -19.77
CA VAL A 326 -23.84 -16.89 -20.36
C VAL A 326 -24.00 -18.32 -19.84
N SER A 327 -24.02 -19.29 -20.75
CA SER A 327 -24.22 -20.71 -20.50
C SER A 327 -23.02 -21.56 -20.98
N GLY A 328 -22.89 -22.80 -20.52
CA GLY A 328 -21.78 -23.68 -20.89
C GLY A 328 -20.95 -24.12 -19.68
N GLU A 329 -19.89 -24.88 -19.94
CA GLU A 329 -18.95 -25.34 -18.92
C GLU A 329 -17.99 -24.21 -18.54
N GLY A 330 -17.75 -23.97 -17.25
CA GLY A 330 -16.72 -23.04 -16.81
C GLY A 330 -15.32 -23.63 -17.04
N THR A 331 -14.28 -22.82 -16.85
CA THR A 331 -12.93 -23.37 -16.64
C THR A 331 -13.04 -24.45 -15.55
N ASN A 332 -12.51 -25.66 -15.77
CA ASN A 332 -12.59 -26.84 -14.89
C ASN A 332 -11.99 -26.62 -13.48
N ARG A 333 -12.42 -25.59 -12.76
CA ARG A 333 -12.10 -25.33 -11.38
C ARG A 333 -12.89 -26.30 -10.55
N GLN A 334 -12.18 -27.32 -10.12
CA GLN A 334 -12.73 -28.27 -9.19
C GLN A 334 -12.91 -27.56 -7.85
N ARG A 335 -14.13 -27.58 -7.32
CA ARG A 335 -14.46 -26.97 -6.04
C ARG A 335 -14.78 -28.07 -5.05
N GLU A 336 -13.97 -28.16 -4.01
CA GLU A 336 -14.29 -28.96 -2.84
C GLU A 336 -14.74 -28.05 -1.70
N LYS A 337 -15.79 -28.45 -0.98
CA LYS A 337 -16.39 -27.67 0.10
C LYS A 337 -16.71 -28.58 1.28
N ILE A 338 -16.24 -28.19 2.45
CA ILE A 338 -16.71 -28.74 3.72
C ILE A 338 -17.48 -27.68 4.50
N GLN A 339 -18.46 -28.11 5.27
CA GLN A 339 -19.26 -27.25 6.15
C GLN A 339 -19.43 -27.95 7.50
N ARG A 340 -19.23 -27.21 8.58
CA ARG A 340 -19.30 -27.72 9.96
C ARG A 340 -20.07 -26.74 10.84
N GLN A 341 -21.08 -27.26 11.53
CA GLN A 341 -21.80 -26.54 12.57
C GLN A 341 -20.92 -26.50 13.84
N ARG A 342 -20.88 -25.35 14.51
CA ARG A 342 -20.09 -25.16 15.72
C ARG A 342 -20.90 -24.50 16.82
N ASP A 343 -20.68 -24.99 18.03
CA ASP A 343 -21.22 -24.42 19.24
C ASP A 343 -20.37 -23.22 19.69
N ALA A 344 -21.00 -22.27 20.37
CA ALA A 344 -20.27 -21.18 21.00
C ALA A 344 -19.39 -21.74 22.13
N VAL A 345 -18.14 -21.27 22.19
CA VAL A 345 -17.26 -21.61 23.32
C VAL A 345 -17.81 -20.95 24.58
N PRO A 346 -17.82 -21.63 25.75
CA PRO A 346 -18.28 -21.03 26.98
C PRO A 346 -17.58 -19.70 27.29
N VAL A 347 -18.37 -18.76 27.80
CA VAL A 347 -17.88 -17.45 28.23
C VAL A 347 -16.83 -17.62 29.31
N THR A 348 -15.70 -16.91 29.16
CA THR A 348 -14.62 -16.91 30.16
C THR A 348 -14.96 -15.97 31.32
N GLU A 349 -14.73 -16.42 32.55
CA GLU A 349 -14.81 -15.59 33.75
C GLU A 349 -13.42 -15.10 34.20
N VAL A 350 -13.38 -13.97 34.92
CA VAL A 350 -12.14 -13.45 35.52
C VAL A 350 -11.53 -14.49 36.45
N GLY A 351 -10.21 -14.69 36.35
CA GLY A 351 -9.47 -15.70 37.12
C GLY A 351 -9.47 -17.10 36.51
N SER A 352 -10.17 -17.34 35.40
CA SER A 352 -10.13 -18.62 34.69
C SER A 352 -8.78 -18.84 34.01
N GLN A 353 -8.26 -20.07 34.01
CA GLN A 353 -7.13 -20.42 33.15
C GLN A 353 -7.57 -20.42 31.69
N CYS A 354 -7.03 -19.47 30.93
CA CYS A 354 -7.33 -19.29 29.51
C CYS A 354 -6.26 -19.96 28.66
N LYS A 355 -6.67 -20.46 27.50
CA LYS A 355 -5.81 -21.11 26.53
C LYS A 355 -6.17 -20.66 25.12
N LEU A 356 -5.17 -20.24 24.36
CA LEU A 356 -5.25 -20.03 22.91
C LEU A 356 -4.31 -21.02 22.23
N THR A 357 -4.83 -21.83 21.29
CA THR A 357 -3.99 -22.81 20.58
C THR A 357 -3.77 -22.43 19.11
N PHE A 358 -2.61 -22.80 18.59
CA PHE A 358 -2.23 -22.60 17.19
C PHE A 358 -1.21 -23.65 16.74
N LYS A 359 -1.28 -24.06 15.48
CA LYS A 359 -0.34 -25.00 14.86
C LYS A 359 0.65 -24.25 13.96
N MET A 360 1.93 -24.49 14.19
CA MET A 360 3.06 -24.07 13.37
C MET A 360 4.10 -25.21 13.34
N PRO A 361 4.01 -26.12 12.36
CA PRO A 361 4.97 -27.21 12.22
C PRO A 361 6.37 -26.70 11.92
N GLY A 362 7.39 -27.41 12.41
CA GLY A 362 8.80 -27.16 12.04
C GLY A 362 9.46 -25.95 12.71
N ILE A 363 8.81 -25.33 13.69
CA ILE A 363 9.45 -24.31 14.56
C ILE A 363 9.72 -24.86 15.96
N THR A 364 10.45 -24.11 16.78
CA THR A 364 10.69 -24.47 18.19
C THR A 364 10.11 -23.41 19.11
N SER A 365 9.75 -23.79 20.32
CA SER A 365 9.18 -22.88 21.33
C SER A 365 10.13 -21.76 21.76
N PHE A 366 11.45 -21.94 21.61
CA PHE A 366 12.47 -20.93 21.96
C PHE A 366 12.39 -19.66 21.11
N ASP A 367 11.90 -19.76 19.87
CA ASP A 367 11.74 -18.63 18.96
C ASP A 367 10.38 -17.92 19.13
N LEU A 368 9.50 -18.44 20.01
CA LEU A 368 8.18 -17.91 20.27
C LEU A 368 8.15 -17.03 21.53
N SER A 369 7.38 -15.94 21.47
CA SER A 369 7.05 -15.12 22.63
C SER A 369 5.56 -14.75 22.62
N ALA A 370 4.96 -14.63 23.80
CA ALA A 370 3.59 -14.19 23.94
C ALA A 370 3.39 -13.22 25.10
N THR A 371 2.54 -12.22 24.89
CA THR A 371 2.11 -11.26 25.91
C THR A 371 0.60 -11.08 25.85
N VAL A 372 0.01 -10.73 26.99
CA VAL A 372 -1.42 -10.45 27.12
C VAL A 372 -1.60 -9.06 27.70
N THR A 373 -2.26 -8.19 26.94
CA THR A 373 -2.65 -6.85 27.36
C THR A 373 -4.11 -6.84 27.78
N SER A 374 -4.35 -6.41 29.01
CA SER A 374 -5.69 -6.29 29.59
C SER A 374 -6.45 -5.08 29.03
N PRO A 375 -7.80 -5.04 29.11
CA PRO A 375 -8.61 -3.88 28.74
C PRO A 375 -8.15 -2.53 29.32
N GLY A 376 -7.61 -2.53 30.54
CA GLY A 376 -7.03 -1.37 31.23
C GLY A 376 -5.61 -1.02 30.77
N GLY A 377 -5.04 -1.75 29.82
CA GLY A 377 -3.73 -1.50 29.21
C GLY A 377 -2.55 -2.16 29.93
N VAL A 378 -2.78 -2.99 30.93
CA VAL A 378 -1.71 -3.71 31.65
C VAL A 378 -1.25 -4.89 30.79
N THR A 379 0.04 -4.94 30.45
CA THR A 379 0.62 -6.03 29.67
C THR A 379 1.43 -6.95 30.57
N GLU A 380 1.18 -8.26 30.45
CA GLU A 380 1.90 -9.31 31.17
C GLU A 380 2.41 -10.37 30.19
N ASP A 381 3.50 -11.05 30.53
CA ASP A 381 4.00 -12.18 29.75
C ASP A 381 3.03 -13.37 29.86
N ALA A 382 2.87 -14.09 28.75
CA ALA A 382 2.06 -15.30 28.69
C ALA A 382 2.93 -16.53 28.41
N GLU A 383 2.59 -17.65 29.05
CA GLU A 383 3.36 -18.88 28.93
C GLU A 383 2.99 -19.61 27.64
N ILE A 384 4.00 -20.02 26.86
CA ILE A 384 3.80 -20.84 25.66
C ILE A 384 4.28 -22.26 25.96
N GLN A 385 3.40 -23.23 25.72
CA GLN A 385 3.71 -24.64 25.85
C GLN A 385 3.43 -25.38 24.54
N GLU A 386 4.34 -26.24 24.11
CA GLU A 386 4.10 -27.21 23.04
C GLU A 386 3.33 -28.41 23.61
N ILE A 387 2.15 -28.69 23.04
CA ILE A 387 1.26 -29.77 23.53
C ILE A 387 1.35 -31.01 22.64
N GLU A 388 1.55 -30.82 21.34
CA GLU A 388 1.71 -31.85 20.32
C GLU A 388 2.71 -31.31 19.29
N ASP A 389 3.29 -32.16 18.44
CA ASP A 389 4.31 -31.75 17.44
C ASP A 389 3.82 -30.55 16.59
N GLY A 390 4.50 -29.41 16.73
CA GLY A 390 4.15 -28.17 16.06
C GLY A 390 2.85 -27.51 16.54
N LEU A 391 2.24 -27.98 17.64
CA LEU A 391 1.05 -27.41 18.25
C LEU A 391 1.40 -26.71 19.56
N TYR A 392 1.14 -25.41 19.61
CA TYR A 392 1.43 -24.57 20.76
C TYR A 392 0.16 -24.06 21.42
N ALA A 393 0.25 -23.82 22.73
CA ALA A 393 -0.77 -23.22 23.54
C ALA A 393 -0.22 -22.05 24.34
N VAL A 394 -0.90 -20.91 24.25
CA VAL A 394 -0.64 -19.73 25.07
C VAL A 394 -1.56 -19.76 26.28
N HIS A 395 -0.98 -19.76 27.47
CA HIS A 395 -1.67 -19.80 28.75
C HIS A 395 -1.61 -18.44 29.45
N PHE A 396 -2.75 -17.98 29.96
CA PHE A 396 -2.84 -16.77 30.77
C PHE A 396 -4.07 -16.77 31.67
N VAL A 397 -4.09 -15.87 32.66
CA VAL A 397 -5.20 -15.72 33.62
C VAL A 397 -5.65 -14.26 33.62
N PRO A 398 -6.84 -13.93 33.09
CA PRO A 398 -7.32 -12.57 33.03
C PRO A 398 -7.75 -12.08 34.41
N LYS A 399 -7.41 -10.82 34.73
CA LYS A 399 -7.67 -10.19 36.03
C LYS A 399 -8.85 -9.23 36.02
N GLU A 400 -9.40 -8.92 34.84
CA GLU A 400 -10.51 -7.99 34.68
C GLU A 400 -11.46 -8.43 33.56
N LEU A 401 -12.64 -7.81 33.50
CA LEU A 401 -13.63 -8.06 32.45
C LEU A 401 -13.31 -7.20 31.21
N GLY A 402 -13.49 -7.78 30.02
CA GLY A 402 -13.35 -7.08 28.75
C GLY A 402 -12.49 -7.81 27.72
N VAL A 403 -12.19 -7.11 26.63
CA VAL A 403 -11.39 -7.63 25.51
C VAL A 403 -9.90 -7.53 25.84
N HIS A 404 -9.25 -8.67 26.01
CA HIS A 404 -7.80 -8.75 26.15
C HIS A 404 -7.17 -8.89 24.76
N THR A 405 -5.94 -8.40 24.62
CA THR A 405 -5.13 -8.56 23.41
C THR A 405 -4.03 -9.57 23.67
N VAL A 406 -4.03 -10.69 22.95
CA VAL A 406 -2.99 -11.73 23.04
C VAL A 406 -2.06 -11.59 21.85
N SER A 407 -0.84 -11.12 22.10
CA SER A 407 0.21 -10.98 21.10
C SER A 407 1.06 -12.25 21.10
N VAL A 408 1.28 -12.86 19.94
CA VAL A 408 2.09 -14.06 19.76
C VAL A 408 3.05 -13.80 18.61
N LYS A 409 4.34 -13.87 18.88
CA LYS A 409 5.41 -13.52 17.93
C LYS A 409 6.34 -14.71 17.73
N TYR A 410 6.74 -14.96 16.49
CA TYR A 410 7.84 -15.85 16.10
C TYR A 410 9.00 -14.96 15.64
N LYS A 411 10.17 -15.08 16.29
CA LYS A 411 11.34 -14.23 16.02
C LYS A 411 11.00 -12.72 16.01
N GLN A 412 10.26 -12.28 17.02
CA GLN A 412 9.77 -10.90 17.19
C GLN A 412 8.75 -10.40 16.15
N ILE A 413 8.31 -11.25 15.22
CA ILE A 413 7.28 -10.94 14.23
C ILE A 413 5.98 -11.64 14.63
N HIS A 414 4.88 -10.90 14.67
CA HIS A 414 3.57 -11.51 14.96
C HIS A 414 3.26 -12.63 13.96
N ILE A 415 2.75 -13.74 14.48
CA ILE A 415 2.26 -14.83 13.64
C ILE A 415 0.96 -14.42 12.93
N PRO A 416 0.59 -15.07 11.81
CA PRO A 416 -0.69 -14.82 11.16
C PRO A 416 -1.88 -14.89 12.15
N GLY A 417 -2.76 -13.89 12.11
CA GLY A 417 -3.89 -13.75 13.03
C GLY A 417 -3.60 -12.98 14.32
N SER A 418 -2.33 -12.89 14.74
CA SER A 418 -1.90 -12.07 15.86
C SER A 418 -1.81 -10.58 15.47
N PRO A 419 -2.10 -9.63 16.39
CA PRO A 419 -2.62 -9.79 17.75
C PRO A 419 -4.05 -10.37 17.78
N PHE A 420 -4.31 -11.30 18.70
CA PHE A 420 -5.62 -11.94 18.88
C PHE A 420 -6.46 -11.16 19.90
N GLN A 421 -7.77 -11.10 19.68
CA GLN A 421 -8.70 -10.64 20.70
C GLN A 421 -9.18 -11.83 21.52
N PHE A 422 -9.28 -11.64 22.84
CA PHE A 422 -9.80 -12.64 23.75
C PHE A 422 -10.76 -11.98 24.74
N THR A 423 -12.06 -12.21 24.57
CA THR A 423 -13.07 -11.58 25.44
C THR A 423 -13.29 -12.36 26.73
N VAL A 424 -13.22 -11.65 27.85
CA VAL A 424 -13.53 -12.15 29.20
C VAL A 424 -14.81 -11.49 29.69
N GLY A 425 -15.82 -12.30 30.00
CA GLY A 425 -17.19 -11.85 30.18
C GLY A 425 -18.04 -11.94 28.91
N PRO A 426 -19.27 -11.39 28.93
CA PRO A 426 -20.24 -11.58 27.85
C PRO A 426 -19.76 -11.00 26.53
N LEU A 427 -19.92 -11.77 25.45
CA LEU A 427 -19.65 -11.32 24.08
C LEU A 427 -20.67 -10.24 23.69
N LYS A 428 -20.17 -9.08 23.25
CA LYS A 428 -21.01 -7.94 22.80
C LYS A 428 -21.31 -7.97 21.31
N ASP A 429 -20.52 -8.70 20.52
CA ASP A 429 -20.64 -8.81 19.07
C ASP A 429 -20.27 -10.24 18.64
N THR A 430 -20.81 -10.68 17.50
CA THR A 430 -20.61 -12.03 16.93
C THR A 430 -20.70 -11.98 15.41
N GLY A 431 -20.11 -12.96 14.73
CA GLY A 431 -20.21 -13.10 13.27
C GLY A 431 -18.87 -13.28 12.53
N ALA A 432 -18.96 -13.34 11.21
CA ALA A 432 -17.84 -13.70 10.33
C ALA A 432 -16.64 -12.75 10.41
N HIS A 433 -16.88 -11.47 10.70
CA HIS A 433 -15.83 -10.46 10.81
C HIS A 433 -14.91 -10.66 12.02
N LEU A 434 -15.34 -11.44 13.02
CA LEU A 434 -14.54 -11.80 14.19
C LEU A 434 -13.80 -13.13 14.04
N VAL A 435 -14.01 -13.84 12.91
CA VAL A 435 -13.23 -15.03 12.59
C VAL A 435 -11.88 -14.60 12.02
N LYS A 436 -10.81 -15.10 12.61
CA LYS A 436 -9.44 -14.95 12.09
C LYS A 436 -8.98 -16.25 11.45
N ALA A 437 -8.22 -16.17 10.38
CA ALA A 437 -7.55 -17.31 9.79
C ALA A 437 -6.11 -16.95 9.45
N GLY A 438 -5.20 -17.91 9.56
CA GLY A 438 -3.79 -17.66 9.33
C GLY A 438 -2.95 -18.93 9.33
N GLY A 439 -1.97 -18.98 8.43
CA GLY A 439 -1.06 -20.11 8.27
C GLY A 439 -0.53 -20.19 6.84
N PRO A 440 0.54 -20.97 6.61
CA PRO A 440 1.20 -21.05 5.30
C PRO A 440 0.26 -21.47 4.17
N GLY A 441 -0.70 -22.37 4.44
CA GLY A 441 -1.69 -22.83 3.45
C GLY A 441 -2.67 -21.76 2.95
N LEU A 442 -2.69 -20.56 3.53
CA LEU A 442 -3.44 -19.39 3.01
C LEU A 442 -2.56 -18.42 2.22
N GLU A 443 -1.26 -18.70 2.11
CA GLU A 443 -0.28 -17.83 1.45
C GLU A 443 0.35 -18.55 0.23
N HIS A 444 0.72 -19.83 0.38
CA HIS A 444 1.33 -20.66 -0.66
C HIS A 444 1.03 -22.15 -0.42
N GLY A 445 1.36 -22.99 -1.40
CA GLY A 445 1.30 -24.45 -1.24
C GLY A 445 2.21 -25.21 -2.20
N GLU A 446 2.29 -26.51 -2.00
CA GLU A 446 3.00 -27.43 -2.89
C GLU A 446 2.09 -28.59 -3.28
N GLN A 447 2.16 -28.97 -4.55
CA GLN A 447 1.42 -30.10 -5.11
C GLN A 447 1.70 -31.39 -4.31
N GLY A 448 0.66 -32.03 -3.84
CA GLY A 448 0.74 -33.27 -3.05
C GLY A 448 1.18 -33.09 -1.60
N VAL A 449 1.44 -31.86 -1.14
CA VAL A 449 1.84 -31.56 0.25
C VAL A 449 0.67 -30.93 1.02
N PRO A 450 0.43 -31.35 2.28
CA PRO A 450 -0.54 -30.73 3.17
C PRO A 450 -0.32 -29.21 3.32
N CYS A 451 -1.28 -28.42 2.87
CA CYS A 451 -1.33 -26.97 3.02
C CYS A 451 -2.12 -26.62 4.28
N GLU A 452 -1.42 -26.35 5.38
CA GLU A 452 -2.02 -26.17 6.70
C GLU A 452 -2.29 -24.71 7.06
N PHE A 453 -3.41 -24.45 7.73
CA PHE A 453 -3.73 -23.16 8.33
C PHE A 453 -4.67 -23.28 9.52
N ASN A 454 -4.63 -22.27 10.39
CA ASN A 454 -5.47 -22.18 11.58
C ASN A 454 -6.68 -21.28 11.33
N VAL A 455 -7.79 -21.59 11.99
CA VAL A 455 -8.99 -20.74 12.02
C VAL A 455 -9.43 -20.53 13.47
N TRP A 456 -9.52 -19.28 13.91
CA TRP A 456 -9.99 -18.91 15.25
C TRP A 456 -11.36 -18.25 15.14
N THR A 457 -12.37 -18.85 15.78
CA THR A 457 -13.76 -18.40 15.75
C THR A 457 -14.33 -18.10 17.14
N ARG A 458 -13.51 -18.15 18.19
CA ARG A 458 -13.99 -17.96 19.57
C ARG A 458 -14.87 -16.71 19.70
N GLU A 459 -14.39 -15.60 19.19
CA GLU A 459 -15.07 -14.30 19.24
C GLU A 459 -16.27 -14.21 18.30
N ALA A 460 -16.38 -15.09 17.29
CA ALA A 460 -17.48 -15.12 16.35
C ALA A 460 -18.76 -15.76 16.90
N GLY A 461 -18.68 -16.43 18.06
CA GLY A 461 -19.79 -17.16 18.66
C GLY A 461 -20.10 -18.48 17.94
N GLY A 462 -21.29 -19.03 18.20
CA GLY A 462 -21.78 -20.24 17.54
C GLY A 462 -22.22 -19.97 16.10
N GLY A 463 -22.01 -20.93 15.21
CA GLY A 463 -22.36 -20.77 13.80
C GLY A 463 -21.76 -21.83 12.89
N THR A 464 -21.94 -21.63 11.59
CA THR A 464 -21.50 -22.59 10.57
C THR A 464 -20.25 -22.09 9.87
N LEU A 465 -19.13 -22.82 10.03
CA LEU A 465 -17.90 -22.56 9.28
C LEU A 465 -17.91 -23.39 7.98
N ALA A 466 -17.73 -22.74 6.84
CA ALA A 466 -17.61 -23.36 5.54
C ALA A 466 -16.25 -23.02 4.93
N ILE A 467 -15.54 -24.04 4.47
CA ILE A 467 -14.25 -23.94 3.79
C ILE A 467 -14.46 -24.48 2.38
N SER A 468 -14.08 -23.72 1.36
CA SER A 468 -14.01 -24.21 -0.01
C SER A 468 -12.66 -23.94 -0.63
N VAL A 469 -12.10 -24.93 -1.29
CA VAL A 469 -10.87 -24.80 -2.09
C VAL A 469 -11.26 -24.97 -3.54
N GLU A 470 -10.98 -23.97 -4.35
CA GLU A 470 -11.33 -23.91 -5.77
C GLU A 470 -10.07 -23.68 -6.59
N GLY A 471 -9.74 -24.57 -7.52
CA GLY A 471 -8.56 -24.43 -8.36
C GLY A 471 -8.41 -25.54 -9.41
N PRO A 472 -7.22 -25.69 -10.00
CA PRO A 472 -6.93 -26.67 -11.06
C PRO A 472 -7.36 -28.11 -10.76
N SER A 473 -7.20 -28.57 -9.51
CA SER A 473 -7.62 -29.91 -9.07
C SER A 473 -8.59 -29.86 -7.90
N LYS A 474 -9.29 -30.99 -7.65
CA LYS A 474 -9.99 -31.20 -6.38
C LYS A 474 -9.00 -31.15 -5.23
N ALA A 475 -9.46 -30.65 -4.09
CA ALA A 475 -8.69 -30.59 -2.86
C ALA A 475 -9.25 -31.59 -1.85
N GLU A 476 -8.38 -32.40 -1.25
CA GLU A 476 -8.73 -33.20 -0.09
C GLU A 476 -8.61 -32.33 1.15
N ILE A 477 -9.72 -32.02 1.82
CA ILE A 477 -9.74 -31.10 2.97
C ILE A 477 -9.90 -31.90 4.26
N GLU A 478 -8.90 -31.77 5.14
CA GLU A 478 -8.94 -32.24 6.52
C GLU A 478 -9.27 -31.09 7.47
N PHE A 479 -10.08 -31.39 8.48
CA PHE A 479 -10.55 -30.39 9.45
C PHE A 479 -10.61 -31.02 10.85
N LYS A 480 -9.94 -30.37 11.81
CA LYS A 480 -9.92 -30.78 13.23
C LYS A 480 -10.38 -29.60 14.10
N ASP A 481 -11.57 -29.73 14.70
CA ASP A 481 -12.05 -28.78 15.72
C ASP A 481 -11.45 -29.11 17.08
N ARG A 482 -10.78 -28.13 17.70
CA ARG A 482 -10.13 -28.29 19.00
C ARG A 482 -11.07 -28.01 20.17
N LYS A 483 -12.30 -27.57 19.91
CA LYS A 483 -13.35 -27.24 20.89
C LYS A 483 -12.99 -26.11 21.88
N ASP A 484 -11.91 -25.39 21.64
CA ASP A 484 -11.51 -24.19 22.40
C ASP A 484 -11.79 -22.88 21.62
N GLY A 485 -12.42 -23.00 20.45
CA GLY A 485 -12.67 -21.90 19.52
C GLY A 485 -11.64 -21.80 18.39
N SER A 486 -10.63 -22.67 18.36
CA SER A 486 -9.69 -22.79 17.25
C SER A 486 -9.92 -24.07 16.44
N CYS A 487 -9.51 -24.06 15.19
CA CYS A 487 -9.52 -25.19 14.27
C CYS A 487 -8.21 -25.29 13.52
N ASP A 488 -7.82 -26.52 13.24
CA ASP A 488 -6.75 -26.85 12.30
C ASP A 488 -7.39 -27.30 10.99
N VAL A 489 -6.93 -26.72 9.88
CA VAL A 489 -7.38 -27.06 8.53
C VAL A 489 -6.16 -27.41 7.71
N SER A 490 -6.26 -28.51 6.97
CA SER A 490 -5.25 -28.89 5.99
C SER A 490 -5.94 -29.22 4.68
N TYR A 491 -5.32 -28.88 3.56
CA TYR A 491 -5.79 -29.34 2.26
C TYR A 491 -4.63 -29.82 1.39
N VAL A 492 -4.88 -30.85 0.59
CA VAL A 492 -3.93 -31.38 -0.40
C VAL A 492 -4.54 -31.26 -1.77
N VAL A 493 -3.76 -30.79 -2.75
CA VAL A 493 -4.17 -30.67 -4.15
C VAL A 493 -3.20 -31.44 -5.04
N SER A 494 -3.72 -31.99 -6.15
CA SER A 494 -2.97 -32.86 -7.04
C SER A 494 -2.39 -32.17 -8.26
N GLU A 495 -2.70 -30.89 -8.50
CA GLU A 495 -2.15 -30.10 -9.61
C GLU A 495 -1.60 -28.75 -9.11
N PRO A 496 -0.52 -28.23 -9.73
CA PRO A 496 -0.04 -26.88 -9.43
C PRO A 496 -0.92 -25.81 -10.10
N GLY A 497 -0.86 -24.59 -9.58
CA GLY A 497 -1.53 -23.42 -10.13
C GLY A 497 -2.20 -22.55 -9.07
N ASP A 498 -3.04 -21.61 -9.50
CA ASP A 498 -3.73 -20.68 -8.61
C ASP A 498 -4.99 -21.31 -8.00
N TYR A 499 -5.02 -21.37 -6.67
CA TYR A 499 -6.16 -21.80 -5.87
C TYR A 499 -6.80 -20.62 -5.13
N ARG A 500 -8.11 -20.72 -4.92
CA ARG A 500 -8.92 -19.77 -4.17
C ARG A 500 -9.53 -20.47 -2.96
N ILE A 501 -9.09 -20.08 -1.77
CA ILE A 501 -9.55 -20.64 -0.50
C ILE A 501 -10.63 -19.72 0.07
N GLY A 502 -11.88 -20.14 -0.06
CA GLY A 502 -13.04 -19.47 0.49
C GLY A 502 -13.33 -19.94 1.91
N LEU A 503 -13.10 -19.08 2.89
CA LEU A 503 -13.56 -19.23 4.28
C LEU A 503 -14.80 -18.38 4.51
N LYS A 504 -15.88 -19.02 4.94
CA LYS A 504 -17.15 -18.37 5.28
C LYS A 504 -17.64 -18.78 6.66
N PHE A 505 -18.22 -17.84 7.39
CA PHE A 505 -18.93 -18.11 8.63
C PHE A 505 -20.36 -17.58 8.51
N ASN A 506 -21.37 -18.44 8.74
CA ASN A 506 -22.79 -18.15 8.48
C ASN A 506 -23.01 -17.58 7.07
N ASP A 507 -22.45 -18.26 6.06
CA ASP A 507 -22.50 -17.94 4.62
C ASP A 507 -21.87 -16.61 4.18
N ARG A 508 -21.25 -15.85 5.10
CA ARG A 508 -20.50 -14.63 4.80
C ARG A 508 -19.01 -14.89 4.79
N HIS A 509 -18.28 -14.28 3.87
CA HIS A 509 -16.82 -14.35 3.88
C HIS A 509 -16.26 -13.73 5.17
N ILE A 510 -15.24 -14.38 5.72
CA ILE A 510 -14.43 -13.79 6.79
C ILE A 510 -13.51 -12.70 6.17
N PRO A 511 -12.86 -11.84 6.97
CA PRO A 511 -11.90 -10.88 6.45
C PRO A 511 -10.79 -11.56 5.63
N ASP A 512 -10.31 -10.90 4.59
CA ASP A 512 -9.32 -11.38 3.60
C ASP A 512 -9.76 -12.58 2.75
N SER A 513 -10.84 -13.27 3.13
CA SER A 513 -11.40 -14.36 2.33
C SER A 513 -12.17 -13.78 1.14
N PRO A 514 -12.01 -14.36 -0.05
CA PRO A 514 -11.24 -15.57 -0.33
C PRO A 514 -9.76 -15.31 -0.57
N PHE A 515 -8.93 -16.18 0.00
CA PHE A 515 -7.47 -16.15 -0.12
C PHE A 515 -7.06 -16.69 -1.48
N LYS A 516 -6.09 -16.01 -2.13
CA LYS A 516 -5.47 -16.50 -3.37
C LYS A 516 -4.15 -17.15 -3.01
N VAL A 517 -3.97 -18.39 -3.39
CA VAL A 517 -2.82 -19.20 -3.04
C VAL A 517 -2.26 -19.83 -4.29
N TYR A 518 -0.98 -19.60 -4.57
CA TYR A 518 -0.28 -20.31 -5.62
C TYR A 518 0.26 -21.63 -5.07
N VAL A 519 -0.14 -22.74 -5.68
CA VAL A 519 0.41 -24.06 -5.40
C VAL A 519 1.48 -24.39 -6.43
N SER A 520 2.70 -24.58 -5.95
CA SER A 520 3.85 -24.91 -6.78
C SER A 520 3.90 -26.40 -7.16
N PRO A 521 4.53 -26.77 -8.29
CA PRO A 521 4.80 -28.17 -8.63
C PRO A 521 5.63 -28.87 -7.55
N ALA A 522 5.54 -30.21 -7.46
CA ALA A 522 6.30 -31.01 -6.50
C ALA A 522 7.83 -30.72 -6.60
N MET A 523 8.48 -30.55 -5.45
CA MET A 523 9.78 -29.90 -5.27
C MET A 523 10.96 -30.41 -6.09
N GLY A 524 10.90 -31.56 -6.77
CA GLY A 524 12.01 -32.05 -7.59
C GLY A 524 13.34 -32.01 -6.82
N GLU A 525 14.33 -31.24 -7.28
CA GLU A 525 15.60 -31.03 -6.55
C GLU A 525 15.62 -29.78 -5.63
N ALA A 526 14.56 -28.95 -5.61
CA ALA A 526 14.46 -27.75 -4.77
C ALA A 526 14.54 -28.07 -3.27
N HIS A 527 14.06 -29.24 -2.83
CA HIS A 527 14.15 -29.69 -1.43
C HIS A 527 15.59 -29.90 -0.95
N LYS A 528 16.55 -30.05 -1.86
CA LYS A 528 17.97 -30.18 -1.51
C LYS A 528 18.56 -28.84 -1.08
N LEU A 529 17.97 -27.72 -1.50
CA LEU A 529 18.50 -26.41 -1.18
C LEU A 529 18.21 -26.03 0.26
N GLU A 530 19.19 -25.41 0.92
CA GLU A 530 19.06 -24.91 2.29
C GLU A 530 19.62 -23.50 2.42
N ILE A 531 19.11 -22.73 3.37
CA ILE A 531 19.72 -21.45 3.75
C ILE A 531 20.92 -21.74 4.64
N ALA A 532 22.13 -21.58 4.09
CA ALA A 532 23.38 -21.78 4.83
C ALA A 532 23.63 -20.66 5.84
N GLN A 533 23.22 -19.43 5.50
CA GLN A 533 23.33 -18.27 6.39
C GLN A 533 22.21 -17.30 6.07
N PHE A 534 21.41 -16.93 7.08
CA PHE A 534 20.39 -15.88 7.00
C PHE A 534 20.80 -14.68 7.87
N PRO A 535 20.38 -13.44 7.57
CA PRO A 535 20.75 -12.29 8.39
C PRO A 535 20.13 -12.43 9.79
N SER A 536 20.98 -12.39 10.82
CA SER A 536 20.56 -12.48 12.24
C SER A 536 20.60 -11.13 12.98
N GLY A 537 21.04 -10.06 12.30
CA GLY A 537 21.12 -8.69 12.83
C GLY A 537 20.10 -7.74 12.19
N PRO A 538 19.98 -6.50 12.69
CA PRO A 538 19.02 -5.52 12.20
C PRO A 538 19.32 -5.15 10.74
N VAL A 539 18.50 -5.63 9.82
CA VAL A 539 18.52 -5.17 8.43
C VAL A 539 17.97 -3.75 8.39
N GLN A 540 18.65 -2.85 7.70
CA GLN A 540 18.27 -1.43 7.65
C GLN A 540 17.70 -1.11 6.27
N ALA A 541 16.68 -0.25 6.25
CA ALA A 541 16.19 0.31 5.00
C ALA A 541 17.32 1.05 4.28
N ASP A 542 17.29 0.99 2.96
CA ASP A 542 18.29 1.52 2.06
C ASP A 542 19.72 1.01 2.29
N LYS A 543 19.86 -0.19 2.88
CA LYS A 543 21.15 -0.89 2.93
C LYS A 543 21.00 -2.30 2.36
N PRO A 544 22.00 -2.75 1.58
CA PRO A 544 21.98 -4.11 1.05
C PRO A 544 22.08 -5.12 2.20
N ALA A 545 21.23 -6.13 2.16
CA ALA A 545 21.34 -7.32 2.99
C ALA A 545 21.57 -8.54 2.11
N GLN A 546 22.22 -9.57 2.66
CA GLN A 546 22.56 -10.76 1.91
C GLN A 546 22.43 -12.01 2.77
N PHE A 547 22.13 -13.13 2.11
CA PHE A 547 22.08 -14.46 2.70
C PHE A 547 22.67 -15.48 1.73
N MET A 548 22.98 -16.67 2.23
CA MET A 548 23.61 -17.73 1.44
C MET A 548 22.66 -18.92 1.31
N VAL A 549 22.56 -19.45 0.10
CA VAL A 549 21.80 -20.66 -0.22
C VAL A 549 22.78 -21.74 -0.65
N ARG A 550 22.75 -22.92 -0.02
CA ARG A 550 23.55 -24.08 -0.43
C ARG A 550 22.70 -24.97 -1.35
N LYS A 551 23.31 -25.43 -2.44
CA LYS A 551 22.69 -26.21 -3.51
C LYS A 551 22.59 -27.70 -3.20
N ASN A 552 23.48 -28.20 -2.33
CA ASN A 552 23.59 -29.62 -1.95
C ASN A 552 23.53 -30.55 -3.17
N GLY A 553 24.24 -30.18 -4.24
CA GLY A 553 24.32 -30.96 -5.48
C GLY A 553 23.07 -30.93 -6.38
N ALA A 554 22.07 -30.09 -6.12
CA ALA A 554 20.96 -29.86 -7.05
C ALA A 554 21.44 -29.25 -8.38
N LYS A 555 20.67 -29.40 -9.45
CA LYS A 555 20.94 -28.87 -10.79
C LYS A 555 19.76 -28.01 -11.26
N GLY A 556 20.09 -26.85 -11.83
CA GLY A 556 19.12 -25.81 -12.14
C GLY A 556 19.48 -24.45 -11.55
N ASP A 557 18.53 -23.53 -11.68
CA ASP A 557 18.70 -22.10 -11.44
C ASP A 557 17.90 -21.64 -10.21
N LEU A 558 18.54 -20.77 -9.42
CA LEU A 558 17.93 -20.11 -8.28
C LEU A 558 17.34 -18.77 -8.73
N ASP A 559 16.12 -18.49 -8.33
CA ASP A 559 15.42 -17.22 -8.47
C ASP A 559 15.01 -16.71 -7.09
N ALA A 560 15.02 -15.39 -6.88
CA ALA A 560 14.62 -14.81 -5.61
C ALA A 560 14.09 -13.40 -5.79
N LYS A 561 12.99 -13.12 -5.09
CA LYS A 561 12.32 -11.81 -5.06
C LYS A 561 12.05 -11.39 -3.63
N VAL A 562 12.13 -10.09 -3.37
CA VAL A 562 11.71 -9.50 -2.10
C VAL A 562 10.41 -8.73 -2.31
N VAL A 563 9.43 -8.99 -1.46
CA VAL A 563 8.15 -8.28 -1.43
C VAL A 563 8.16 -7.39 -0.20
N ALA A 564 8.04 -6.09 -0.43
CA ALA A 564 7.99 -5.08 0.62
C ALA A 564 6.60 -5.04 1.31
N PRO A 565 6.47 -4.42 2.51
CA PRO A 565 5.18 -4.27 3.20
C PRO A 565 4.08 -3.60 2.35
N SER A 566 4.45 -2.74 1.40
CA SER A 566 3.55 -2.13 0.41
C SER A 566 3.01 -3.08 -0.66
N ASN A 567 3.46 -4.35 -0.68
CA ASN A 567 3.32 -5.32 -1.77
C ASN A 567 4.09 -4.96 -3.05
N ASN A 568 5.01 -4.00 -3.02
CA ASN A 568 5.97 -3.82 -4.13
C ASN A 568 6.93 -5.01 -4.19
N GLU A 569 7.19 -5.53 -5.40
CA GLU A 569 8.14 -6.62 -5.63
C GLU A 569 9.44 -6.08 -6.24
N ASP A 570 10.58 -6.50 -5.69
CA ASP A 570 11.91 -6.22 -6.24
C ASP A 570 12.68 -7.54 -6.45
N ASP A 571 13.47 -7.60 -7.51
CA ASP A 571 14.35 -8.75 -7.76
C ASP A 571 15.55 -8.77 -6.80
N CYS A 572 15.93 -9.96 -6.33
CA CYS A 572 17.17 -10.15 -5.58
C CYS A 572 18.35 -10.36 -6.55
N PHE A 573 19.52 -9.84 -6.19
CA PHE A 573 20.77 -10.10 -6.88
C PHE A 573 21.34 -11.45 -6.46
N ILE A 574 21.39 -12.39 -7.39
CA ILE A 574 21.91 -13.75 -7.14
C ILE A 574 23.30 -13.87 -7.78
N GLN A 575 24.27 -14.30 -6.99
CA GLN A 575 25.64 -14.57 -7.45
C GLN A 575 26.07 -15.97 -7.02
N LEU A 576 26.53 -16.79 -7.97
CA LEU A 576 27.18 -18.05 -7.65
C LEU A 576 28.55 -17.78 -7.02
N ILE A 577 28.78 -18.27 -5.80
CA ILE A 577 30.05 -18.12 -5.07
C ILE A 577 31.01 -19.25 -5.46
N ASP A 578 30.51 -20.49 -5.46
CA ASP A 578 31.20 -21.69 -5.90
C ASP A 578 30.21 -22.70 -6.50
N GLN A 579 30.65 -23.93 -6.80
CA GLN A 579 29.81 -24.93 -7.45
C GLN A 579 28.57 -25.35 -6.63
N ASP A 580 28.53 -25.10 -5.32
CA ASP A 580 27.48 -25.53 -4.41
C ASP A 580 26.83 -24.40 -3.61
N GLN A 581 27.20 -23.13 -3.83
CA GLN A 581 26.70 -22.01 -3.03
C GLN A 581 26.34 -20.76 -3.82
N TYR A 582 25.16 -20.21 -3.53
CA TYR A 582 24.69 -18.91 -4.02
C TYR A 582 24.72 -17.86 -2.91
N SER A 583 25.13 -16.64 -3.26
CA SER A 583 24.86 -15.41 -2.51
C SER A 583 23.60 -14.76 -3.07
N VAL A 584 22.62 -14.52 -2.22
CA VAL A 584 21.41 -13.77 -2.56
C VAL A 584 21.45 -12.45 -1.81
N ARG A 585 21.50 -11.34 -2.54
CA ARG A 585 21.56 -9.98 -2.02
C ARG A 585 20.31 -9.22 -2.41
N PHE A 586 19.67 -8.58 -1.46
CA PHE A 586 18.48 -7.76 -1.68
C PHE A 586 18.67 -6.37 -1.08
N TYR A 587 17.88 -5.41 -1.54
CA TYR A 587 18.00 -4.01 -1.16
C TYR A 587 16.64 -3.51 -0.67
N PRO A 588 16.29 -3.73 0.60
CA PRO A 588 15.00 -3.30 1.11
C PRO A 588 14.94 -1.77 1.19
N ARG A 589 13.91 -1.18 0.58
CA ARG A 589 13.67 0.27 0.53
C ARG A 589 12.79 0.75 1.67
N GLU A 590 11.92 -0.13 2.15
CA GLU A 590 10.91 0.20 3.14
C GLU A 590 11.32 -0.30 4.53
N ASN A 591 10.83 0.35 5.59
CA ASN A 591 10.85 -0.25 6.92
C ASN A 591 9.64 -1.17 7.07
N GLY A 592 9.81 -2.30 7.74
CA GLY A 592 8.75 -3.27 8.00
C GLY A 592 9.14 -4.70 7.61
N ILE A 593 8.15 -5.59 7.59
CA ILE A 593 8.33 -7.02 7.33
C ILE A 593 8.36 -7.25 5.82
N HIS A 594 9.50 -7.66 5.29
CA HIS A 594 9.65 -8.07 3.91
C HIS A 594 9.51 -9.59 3.79
N ALA A 595 8.88 -10.07 2.73
CA ALA A 595 8.80 -11.49 2.39
C ALA A 595 9.77 -11.79 1.24
N ILE A 596 10.77 -12.63 1.48
CA ILE A 596 11.76 -13.01 0.49
C ILE A 596 11.37 -14.37 -0.09
N HIS A 597 10.83 -14.36 -1.29
CA HIS A 597 10.49 -15.54 -2.08
C HIS A 597 11.78 -16.07 -2.70
N VAL A 598 12.16 -17.31 -2.35
CA VAL A 598 13.31 -18.00 -2.94
C VAL A 598 12.80 -19.26 -3.64
N LYS A 599 13.10 -19.38 -4.93
CA LYS A 599 12.63 -20.44 -5.80
C LYS A 599 13.79 -21.10 -6.53
N PHE A 600 13.70 -22.39 -6.80
CA PHE A 600 14.64 -23.15 -7.60
C PHE A 600 13.87 -23.82 -8.74
N ASN A 601 14.25 -23.53 -9.98
CA ASN A 601 13.48 -23.92 -11.18
C ASN A 601 11.98 -23.55 -11.08
N GLY A 602 11.67 -22.40 -10.50
CA GLY A 602 10.29 -21.91 -10.31
C GLY A 602 9.54 -22.49 -9.10
N VAL A 603 10.15 -23.39 -8.31
CA VAL A 603 9.54 -24.01 -7.11
C VAL A 603 10.15 -23.44 -5.83
N HIS A 604 9.33 -23.10 -4.83
CA HIS A 604 9.84 -22.59 -3.55
C HIS A 604 10.78 -23.58 -2.86
N ILE A 605 11.88 -23.10 -2.28
CA ILE A 605 12.77 -23.92 -1.44
C ILE A 605 12.22 -24.03 0.00
N PRO A 606 12.67 -24.98 0.83
CA PRO A 606 12.14 -25.17 2.18
C PRO A 606 12.24 -23.91 3.05
N GLY A 607 11.11 -23.45 3.59
CA GLY A 607 11.03 -22.26 4.45
C GLY A 607 10.84 -20.94 3.71
N SER A 608 10.83 -20.93 2.37
CA SER A 608 10.41 -19.78 1.59
C SER A 608 8.88 -19.64 1.60
N PRO A 609 8.31 -18.41 1.63
CA PRO A 609 9.02 -17.13 1.72
C PRO A 609 9.60 -16.86 3.12
N TYR A 610 10.83 -16.36 3.16
CA TYR A 610 11.49 -15.98 4.41
C TYR A 610 11.09 -14.57 4.81
N ARG A 611 10.59 -14.40 6.03
CA ARG A 611 10.24 -13.08 6.55
C ARG A 611 11.43 -12.42 7.23
N ILE A 612 11.66 -11.14 6.93
CA ILE A 612 12.70 -10.36 7.59
C ILE A 612 12.20 -8.98 7.98
N LYS A 613 12.54 -8.55 9.20
CA LYS A 613 12.25 -7.21 9.70
C LYS A 613 13.35 -6.25 9.22
N VAL A 614 12.94 -5.16 8.58
CA VAL A 614 13.83 -4.09 8.11
C VAL A 614 13.52 -2.80 8.87
N GLY A 615 14.54 -2.12 9.41
CA GLY A 615 14.42 -0.91 10.23
C GLY A 615 14.85 -1.10 11.69
N LYS A 616 14.85 -0.01 12.48
CA LYS A 616 15.11 -0.08 13.94
C LYS A 616 13.81 -0.44 14.70
N ASP A 617 13.96 -1.20 15.80
CA ASP A 617 12.88 -1.63 16.72
C ASP A 617 12.11 -0.42 17.32
N ASP A 618 10.81 -0.43 17.61
CA ASP A 618 9.78 -1.46 17.75
C ASP A 618 8.51 -1.03 17.00
N VAL A 619 8.07 -1.83 16.04
CA VAL A 619 6.77 -1.64 15.40
C VAL A 619 5.86 -2.75 15.90
N ASP A 620 5.02 -2.42 16.88
CA ASP A 620 3.96 -3.31 17.32
C ASP A 620 2.63 -2.85 16.71
N PRO A 621 1.99 -3.61 15.81
CA PRO A 621 0.63 -3.32 15.34
C PRO A 621 -0.38 -3.17 16.50
N ALA A 622 -0.10 -3.76 17.68
CA ALA A 622 -0.89 -3.55 18.89
C ALA A 622 -0.71 -2.15 19.52
N ALA A 623 0.32 -1.40 19.15
CA ALA A 623 0.49 0.00 19.53
C ALA A 623 -0.29 0.98 18.63
N VAL A 624 -0.80 0.51 17.47
CA VAL A 624 -1.65 1.30 16.57
C VAL A 624 -3.09 1.27 17.07
N HIS A 625 -3.68 2.44 17.25
CA HIS A 625 -5.05 2.56 17.77
C HIS A 625 -5.90 3.39 16.82
N ALA A 626 -7.06 2.87 16.42
CA ALA A 626 -8.03 3.62 15.64
C ALA A 626 -9.15 4.13 16.55
N SER A 627 -9.47 5.42 16.46
CA SER A 627 -10.54 6.04 17.23
C SER A 627 -11.21 7.18 16.46
N GLY A 628 -12.48 7.45 16.74
CA GLY A 628 -13.21 8.54 16.12
C GLY A 628 -14.64 8.18 15.74
N LYS A 629 -15.39 9.17 15.26
CA LYS A 629 -16.81 9.01 14.90
C LYS A 629 -17.02 8.01 13.77
N GLY A 630 -16.03 7.88 12.88
CA GLY A 630 -16.01 6.91 11.79
C GLY A 630 -15.92 5.44 12.22
N LEU A 631 -15.80 5.13 13.51
CA LEU A 631 -15.88 3.75 14.01
C LEU A 631 -17.18 3.46 14.79
N GLY A 632 -18.05 4.46 14.96
CA GLY A 632 -19.30 4.36 15.69
C GLY A 632 -20.53 4.21 14.77
N ASP A 633 -21.68 4.68 15.26
CA ASP A 633 -22.89 4.80 14.46
C ASP A 633 -22.77 6.00 13.50
N ILE A 634 -22.97 5.75 12.20
CA ILE A 634 -22.83 6.76 11.14
C ILE A 634 -24.11 6.86 10.30
N LYS A 635 -24.18 7.87 9.43
CA LYS A 635 -25.32 8.10 8.54
C LYS A 635 -24.93 8.13 7.06
N THR A 636 -25.86 7.74 6.21
CA THR A 636 -25.69 7.81 4.75
C THR A 636 -25.51 9.25 4.28
N GLY A 637 -24.59 9.47 3.35
CA GLY A 637 -24.28 10.78 2.78
C GLY A 637 -23.47 11.71 3.69
N GLU A 638 -23.30 11.39 4.97
CA GLU A 638 -22.49 12.18 5.90
C GLU A 638 -21.01 11.80 5.80
N LYS A 639 -20.15 12.80 5.60
CA LYS A 639 -18.71 12.62 5.66
C LYS A 639 -18.29 12.41 7.12
N THR A 640 -17.71 11.25 7.41
CA THR A 640 -17.25 10.87 8.76
C THR A 640 -15.76 10.59 8.74
N ASP A 641 -15.14 10.61 9.93
CA ASP A 641 -13.70 10.46 10.06
C ASP A 641 -13.27 9.69 11.32
N LEU A 642 -12.11 9.06 11.21
CA LEU A 642 -11.37 8.47 12.32
C LEU A 642 -9.90 8.86 12.25
N ILE A 643 -9.24 8.80 13.39
CA ILE A 643 -7.80 8.95 13.52
C ILE A 643 -7.21 7.57 13.84
N ILE A 644 -6.20 7.20 13.06
CA ILE A 644 -5.37 6.04 13.27
C ILE A 644 -4.06 6.55 13.86
N ASP A 645 -3.93 6.38 15.17
CA ASP A 645 -2.78 6.80 15.93
C ASP A 645 -1.61 5.85 15.68
N THR A 646 -0.53 6.40 15.15
CA THR A 646 0.70 5.66 14.79
C THR A 646 1.91 6.19 15.57
N CYS A 647 1.72 7.09 16.54
CA CYS A 647 2.80 7.73 17.28
C CYS A 647 3.69 6.74 18.04
N ASN A 648 3.11 5.63 18.48
CA ASN A 648 3.83 4.60 19.23
C ASN A 648 4.15 3.36 18.38
N ALA A 649 3.89 3.42 17.07
CA ALA A 649 4.02 2.29 16.16
C ALA A 649 5.27 2.34 15.29
N GLY A 650 6.04 3.44 15.30
CA GLY A 650 7.21 3.60 14.43
C GLY A 650 6.84 3.97 12.99
N ALA A 651 7.77 3.75 12.05
CA ALA A 651 7.51 3.89 10.61
C ALA A 651 7.12 2.53 10.01
N GLY A 652 6.23 2.55 9.01
CA GLY A 652 5.64 1.34 8.43
C GLY A 652 4.53 1.65 7.43
N THR A 653 3.80 0.66 6.96
CA THR A 653 2.75 0.81 5.93
C THR A 653 1.36 0.65 6.54
N LEU A 654 0.51 1.66 6.40
CA LEU A 654 -0.88 1.64 6.85
C LEU A 654 -1.81 1.32 5.68
N ALA A 655 -2.59 0.26 5.79
CA ALA A 655 -3.61 -0.14 4.83
C ALA A 655 -5.00 -0.12 5.48
N VAL A 656 -5.96 0.53 4.83
CA VAL A 656 -7.34 0.63 5.30
C VAL A 656 -8.27 0.15 4.19
N THR A 657 -9.10 -0.83 4.51
CA THR A 657 -10.10 -1.41 3.60
C THR A 657 -11.47 -1.33 4.25
N ILE A 658 -12.48 -0.90 3.51
CA ILE A 658 -13.87 -0.84 3.96
C ILE A 658 -14.71 -1.71 3.04
N ASP A 659 -15.29 -2.76 3.61
CA ASP A 659 -16.26 -3.62 2.94
C ASP A 659 -17.68 -3.27 3.41
N GLY A 660 -18.64 -3.20 2.49
CA GLY A 660 -20.02 -2.93 2.87
C GLY A 660 -21.01 -2.94 1.70
N PRO A 661 -22.25 -2.46 1.91
CA PRO A 661 -23.30 -2.44 0.90
C PRO A 661 -23.02 -1.52 -0.30
N SER A 662 -22.10 -0.56 -0.17
CA SER A 662 -21.71 0.36 -1.26
C SER A 662 -20.22 0.69 -1.18
N LYS A 663 -19.61 1.08 -2.32
CA LYS A 663 -18.29 1.72 -2.31
C LYS A 663 -18.37 3.03 -1.55
N VAL A 664 -17.34 3.32 -0.78
CA VAL A 664 -17.22 4.57 -0.03
C VAL A 664 -16.14 5.42 -0.68
N ALA A 665 -16.43 6.69 -0.91
CA ALA A 665 -15.37 7.66 -1.20
C ALA A 665 -14.51 7.77 0.06
N MET A 666 -13.20 7.55 -0.07
CA MET A 666 -12.27 7.52 1.06
C MET A 666 -11.03 8.36 0.75
N ASP A 667 -10.61 9.17 1.72
CA ASP A 667 -9.37 9.91 1.69
C ASP A 667 -8.60 9.69 2.99
N CYS A 668 -7.26 9.65 2.90
CA CYS A 668 -6.38 9.51 4.05
C CYS A 668 -5.43 10.70 4.06
N THR A 669 -5.38 11.39 5.19
CA THR A 669 -4.56 12.59 5.36
C THR A 669 -3.68 12.45 6.58
N GLU A 670 -2.45 12.94 6.47
CA GLU A 670 -1.52 12.93 7.57
C GLU A 670 -1.92 13.97 8.64
N VAL A 671 -1.95 13.59 9.92
CA VAL A 671 -2.23 14.48 11.06
C VAL A 671 -1.19 14.29 12.18
N GLU A 672 -1.15 15.18 13.17
CA GLU A 672 -0.13 15.14 14.24
C GLU A 672 -0.07 13.79 14.98
N GLU A 673 -1.23 13.22 15.29
CA GLU A 673 -1.36 11.96 16.03
C GLU A 673 -1.17 10.71 15.14
N GLY A 674 -1.12 10.86 13.81
CA GLY A 674 -1.05 9.74 12.88
C GLY A 674 -1.72 10.03 11.54
N TYR A 675 -2.78 9.31 11.23
CA TYR A 675 -3.48 9.42 9.94
C TYR A 675 -4.98 9.57 10.15
N LYS A 676 -5.56 10.60 9.54
CA LYS A 676 -7.00 10.84 9.53
C LYS A 676 -7.60 10.26 8.26
N VAL A 677 -8.41 9.22 8.44
CA VAL A 677 -9.18 8.60 7.36
C VAL A 677 -10.58 9.20 7.36
N ARG A 678 -11.00 9.73 6.21
CA ARG A 678 -12.34 10.28 6.01
C ARG A 678 -13.04 9.46 4.95
N TYR A 679 -14.29 9.09 5.20
CA TYR A 679 -15.08 8.34 4.23
C TYR A 679 -16.56 8.72 4.25
N THR A 680 -17.31 8.35 3.21
CA THR A 680 -18.74 8.66 3.08
C THR A 680 -19.51 7.43 2.59
N PRO A 681 -20.36 6.80 3.44
CA PRO A 681 -21.23 5.71 3.02
C PRO A 681 -22.46 6.22 2.26
N LEU A 682 -22.89 5.49 1.24
CA LEU A 682 -24.07 5.87 0.44
C LEU A 682 -25.29 4.98 0.70
N LEU A 683 -25.10 3.83 1.33
CA LEU A 683 -26.18 2.89 1.68
C LEU A 683 -26.21 2.55 3.16
N PRO A 684 -27.40 2.42 3.77
CA PRO A 684 -27.52 1.96 5.15
C PRO A 684 -27.13 0.48 5.24
N GLY A 685 -26.62 0.06 6.39
CA GLY A 685 -26.21 -1.32 6.63
C GLY A 685 -24.93 -1.43 7.48
N HIS A 686 -24.38 -2.64 7.53
CA HIS A 686 -23.13 -2.90 8.24
C HIS A 686 -21.94 -2.80 7.29
N TYR A 687 -21.00 -1.93 7.64
CA TYR A 687 -19.69 -1.83 7.02
C TYR A 687 -18.64 -2.47 7.93
N TYR A 688 -17.58 -3.00 7.35
CA TYR A 688 -16.47 -3.64 8.04
C TYR A 688 -15.17 -2.97 7.61
N MET A 689 -14.55 -2.25 8.53
CA MET A 689 -13.28 -1.56 8.27
C MET A 689 -12.11 -2.42 8.76
N THR A 690 -11.33 -2.94 7.82
CA THR A 690 -10.07 -3.62 8.08
C THR A 690 -8.94 -2.59 8.10
N ILE A 691 -8.21 -2.50 9.21
CA ILE A 691 -7.03 -1.64 9.34
C ILE A 691 -5.83 -2.53 9.61
N LYS A 692 -4.82 -2.43 8.74
CA LYS A 692 -3.57 -3.17 8.83
C LYS A 692 -2.38 -2.21 8.91
N TYR A 693 -1.43 -2.53 9.76
CA TYR A 693 -0.13 -1.85 9.84
C TYR A 693 0.96 -2.89 9.55
N ASN A 694 1.82 -2.64 8.56
CA ASN A 694 2.78 -3.61 8.03
C ASN A 694 2.15 -4.96 7.67
N GLN A 695 1.02 -4.93 6.95
CA GLN A 695 0.23 -6.10 6.56
C GLN A 695 -0.42 -6.88 7.72
N MET A 696 -0.32 -6.38 8.96
CA MET A 696 -0.84 -7.02 10.16
C MET A 696 -2.05 -6.27 10.68
N HIS A 697 -3.12 -6.99 11.06
CA HIS A 697 -4.29 -6.36 11.67
C HIS A 697 -3.92 -5.62 12.96
N ILE A 698 -4.40 -4.39 13.12
CA ILE A 698 -4.31 -3.69 14.38
C ILE A 698 -5.34 -4.24 15.39
N VAL A 699 -5.20 -3.87 16.66
CA VAL A 699 -6.19 -4.21 17.68
C VAL A 699 -7.56 -3.61 17.32
N GLY A 700 -8.61 -4.44 17.37
CA GLY A 700 -9.96 -4.02 16.98
C GLY A 700 -10.32 -4.29 15.53
N SER A 701 -9.33 -4.54 14.66
CA SER A 701 -9.61 -4.83 13.26
C SER A 701 -10.13 -6.27 13.07
N PRO A 702 -11.13 -6.46 12.19
CA PRO A 702 -11.94 -5.44 11.53
C PRO A 702 -12.99 -4.80 12.44
N PHE A 703 -13.24 -3.51 12.24
CA PHE A 703 -14.24 -2.74 12.97
C PHE A 703 -15.60 -2.84 12.29
N LYS A 704 -16.63 -3.29 13.02
CA LYS A 704 -18.02 -3.31 12.55
C LYS A 704 -18.66 -1.93 12.77
N ILE A 705 -19.11 -1.32 11.69
CA ILE A 705 -19.65 0.03 11.65
C ILE A 705 -21.11 -0.05 11.20
N LYS A 706 -22.01 0.59 11.93
CA LYS A 706 -23.44 0.62 11.60
C LYS A 706 -23.79 1.94 10.94
N CYS A 707 -24.24 1.88 9.69
CA CYS A 707 -24.72 3.02 8.93
C CYS A 707 -26.25 3.02 8.85
N THR A 708 -26.87 4.16 9.10
CA THR A 708 -28.34 4.37 9.06
C THR A 708 -28.70 5.53 8.14
N GLY A 709 -29.95 5.63 7.70
CA GLY A 709 -30.42 6.72 6.83
C GLY A 709 -30.95 6.23 5.49
N ASP A 710 -31.14 7.17 4.57
CA ASP A 710 -31.74 6.93 3.26
C ASP A 710 -30.77 6.25 2.29
N LYS A 711 -31.30 5.53 1.30
CA LYS A 711 -30.51 4.92 0.23
C LYS A 711 -30.14 6.00 -0.80
N LEU A 712 -28.84 6.30 -0.94
CA LEU A 712 -28.33 7.35 -1.83
C LEU A 712 -27.57 6.80 -3.06
N ALA A 713 -27.51 5.48 -3.20
CA ALA A 713 -26.91 4.77 -4.34
C ALA A 713 -27.72 3.51 -4.66
N GLU A 714 -27.42 2.85 -5.79
CA GLU A 714 -27.97 1.54 -6.10
C GLU A 714 -27.33 0.43 -5.25
N GLU A 715 -28.15 -0.51 -4.80
CA GLU A 715 -27.72 -1.61 -3.93
C GLU A 715 -27.06 -2.70 -4.77
N GLY A 716 -25.72 -2.71 -4.76
CA GLY A 716 -24.89 -3.76 -5.34
C GLY A 716 -24.67 -4.94 -4.38
N GLY A 717 -23.74 -5.83 -4.74
CA GLY A 717 -23.26 -6.87 -3.83
C GLY A 717 -22.43 -6.30 -2.67
N GLN A 718 -21.59 -7.14 -2.06
CA GLN A 718 -20.57 -6.64 -1.12
C GLN A 718 -19.50 -5.88 -1.92
N GLU A 719 -19.36 -4.59 -1.64
CA GLU A 719 -18.43 -3.67 -2.29
C GLU A 719 -17.23 -3.38 -1.39
N THR A 720 -16.04 -3.19 -1.99
CA THR A 720 -14.78 -2.95 -1.28
C THR A 720 -14.14 -1.62 -1.71
N SER A 721 -13.67 -0.84 -0.75
CA SER A 721 -12.87 0.39 -0.96
C SER A 721 -11.58 0.31 -0.17
N SER A 722 -10.43 0.75 -0.73
CA SER A 722 -9.14 0.63 -0.05
C SER A 722 -8.23 1.84 -0.26
N VAL A 723 -7.38 2.11 0.72
CA VAL A 723 -6.31 3.12 0.69
C VAL A 723 -5.08 2.54 1.40
N VAL A 724 -3.90 2.76 0.82
CA VAL A 724 -2.60 2.38 1.40
C VAL A 724 -1.72 3.61 1.48
N VAL A 725 -1.07 3.83 2.62
CA VAL A 725 -0.21 4.99 2.90
C VAL A 725 1.07 4.53 3.59
N GLU A 726 2.22 5.01 3.12
CA GLU A 726 3.49 4.87 3.82
C GLU A 726 3.52 5.85 4.99
N THR A 727 3.85 5.33 6.18
CA THR A 727 3.83 6.14 7.40
C THR A 727 5.21 6.60 7.82
N VAL A 728 5.31 7.90 8.13
CA VAL A 728 6.49 8.50 8.76
C VAL A 728 6.43 8.26 10.27
N ALA A 729 7.57 7.96 10.90
CA ALA A 729 7.64 7.83 12.36
C ALA A 729 7.24 9.15 13.04
N LYS A 730 6.28 9.09 13.96
CA LYS A 730 5.78 10.27 14.68
C LYS A 730 6.10 10.19 16.16
N VAL A 731 6.42 11.33 16.74
CA VAL A 731 6.53 11.49 18.20
C VAL A 731 5.53 12.56 18.56
N SER A 732 4.54 12.23 19.39
CA SER A 732 3.55 13.22 19.82
C SER A 732 4.26 14.38 20.53
N LYS A 733 4.17 15.59 19.98
CA LYS A 733 4.41 16.80 20.78
C LYS A 733 3.21 16.93 21.71
N GLY A 734 3.48 17.15 22.99
CA GLY A 734 2.45 17.13 24.03
C GLY A 734 1.21 17.93 23.64
N GLY A 735 0.12 17.20 23.36
CA GLY A 735 -1.17 17.74 22.98
C GLY A 735 -2.26 16.79 23.44
N ASN A 736 -2.95 17.18 24.52
CA ASN A 736 -4.27 16.72 24.98
C ASN A 736 -4.68 15.25 24.75
N ARG A 737 -3.87 14.30 25.19
CA ARG A 737 -4.37 12.95 25.54
C ARG A 737 -4.91 12.97 26.96
N THR A 738 -6.17 12.55 27.13
CA THR A 738 -6.70 12.06 28.41
C THR A 738 -6.03 10.72 28.76
N GLY A 739 -4.73 10.77 29.08
CA GLY A 739 -4.04 9.73 29.84
C GLY A 739 -4.34 9.87 31.33
N VAL A 740 -3.74 9.01 32.15
CA VAL A 740 -3.79 9.12 33.62
C VAL A 740 -3.47 10.56 34.02
N ILE A 741 -4.48 11.29 34.51
CA ILE A 741 -4.30 12.63 35.04
C ILE A 741 -3.46 12.46 36.31
N LEU A 742 -2.16 12.76 36.21
CA LEU A 742 -1.35 13.00 37.39
C LEU A 742 -2.06 14.11 38.18
N PRO A 743 -2.28 13.95 39.49
CA PRO A 743 -2.84 15.01 40.31
C PRO A 743 -2.06 16.30 40.06
N ILE A 744 -2.76 17.43 39.94
CA ILE A 744 -2.08 18.73 39.84
C ILE A 744 -1.35 18.93 41.18
N PHE A 745 -0.04 18.70 41.15
CA PHE A 745 0.84 18.83 42.29
C PHE A 745 1.13 20.32 42.52
N LYS A 746 0.62 20.87 43.63
CA LYS A 746 1.06 22.17 44.12
C LYS A 746 2.35 21.96 44.90
N SER A 747 3.47 22.29 44.28
CA SER A 747 4.79 22.10 44.88
C SER A 747 5.79 23.19 44.52
N ASP A 748 6.85 23.27 45.32
CA ASP A 748 7.94 24.21 45.16
C ASP A 748 9.27 23.47 45.45
N ALA A 749 9.95 23.04 44.38
CA ALA A 749 11.18 22.26 44.48
C ALA A 749 12.30 23.01 45.24
N SER A 750 12.27 24.36 45.27
CA SER A 750 13.25 25.18 45.98
C SER A 750 13.21 24.99 47.51
N LYS A 751 12.11 24.43 48.03
CA LYS A 751 11.93 24.14 49.47
C LYS A 751 12.33 22.73 49.88
N VAL A 752 12.73 21.88 48.93
CA VAL A 752 13.22 20.53 49.24
C VAL A 752 14.63 20.62 49.81
N GLN A 753 14.83 20.11 51.02
CA GLN A 753 16.14 20.08 51.67
C GLN A 753 16.81 18.72 51.47
N SER A 754 18.09 18.72 51.08
CA SER A 754 18.89 17.52 50.91
C SER A 754 20.08 17.51 51.89
N LYS A 755 20.33 16.37 52.55
CA LYS A 755 21.42 16.21 53.52
C LYS A 755 22.00 14.80 53.48
N GLY A 756 23.30 14.67 53.67
CA GLY A 756 23.98 13.37 53.79
C GLY A 756 25.28 13.32 53.00
N MET A 757 26.21 12.49 53.46
CA MET A 757 27.54 12.39 52.87
C MET A 757 27.49 11.89 51.41
N GLY A 758 26.49 11.06 51.07
CA GLY A 758 26.25 10.58 49.71
C GLY A 758 25.87 11.66 48.69
N LEU A 759 25.74 12.94 49.06
CA LEU A 759 25.59 14.05 48.09
C LEU A 759 26.93 14.68 47.69
N LYS A 760 28.02 14.31 48.37
CA LYS A 760 29.37 14.89 48.14
C LYS A 760 30.43 13.83 47.90
N LYS A 761 30.36 12.71 48.62
CA LYS A 761 31.36 11.64 48.57
C LYS A 761 30.69 10.28 48.67
N ALA A 762 31.11 9.35 47.81
CA ALA A 762 30.70 7.96 47.86
C ALA A 762 31.90 7.05 48.10
N TYR A 763 31.64 5.83 48.57
CA TYR A 763 32.64 4.81 48.83
C TYR A 763 32.37 3.58 47.98
N LEU A 764 33.41 3.14 47.27
CA LEU A 764 33.36 2.00 46.36
C LEU A 764 32.97 0.70 47.07
N GLY A 765 31.99 -0.01 46.52
CA GLY A 765 31.47 -1.27 47.07
C GLY A 765 30.69 -1.12 48.38
N LYS A 766 30.36 0.11 48.80
CA LYS A 766 29.52 0.38 49.98
C LYS A 766 28.24 1.09 49.60
N GLN A 767 27.20 0.90 50.42
CA GLN A 767 25.94 1.62 50.30
C GLN A 767 26.14 3.08 50.73
N ASN A 768 25.96 4.00 49.78
CA ASN A 768 26.06 5.44 49.98
C ASN A 768 24.67 6.02 50.15
N GLN A 769 24.53 7.00 51.05
CA GLN A 769 23.21 7.47 51.47
C GLN A 769 23.12 8.97 51.61
N PHE A 770 21.95 9.49 51.27
CA PHE A 770 21.49 10.82 51.65
C PHE A 770 19.98 10.82 51.91
N THR A 771 19.50 11.86 52.58
CA THR A 771 18.08 12.08 52.89
C THR A 771 17.57 13.35 52.25
N LEU A 772 16.28 13.35 51.93
CA LEU A 772 15.54 14.46 51.38
C LEU A 772 14.32 14.75 52.24
N ASN A 773 14.05 16.03 52.49
CA ASN A 773 12.85 16.51 53.17
C ASN A 773 12.10 17.47 52.25
N ALA A 774 10.92 17.05 51.80
CA ALA A 774 10.01 17.82 50.95
C ALA A 774 8.75 18.26 51.72
N GLY A 775 8.79 18.29 53.05
CA GLY A 775 7.64 18.69 53.89
C GLY A 775 7.11 20.08 53.58
N ASP A 776 8.01 21.04 53.33
CA ASP A 776 7.66 22.43 53.01
C ASP A 776 7.49 22.69 51.50
N ALA A 777 7.77 21.68 50.67
CA ALA A 777 7.77 21.76 49.21
C ALA A 777 6.43 21.41 48.57
N GLY A 778 5.39 21.10 49.35
CA GLY A 778 4.13 20.58 48.83
C GLY A 778 4.26 19.16 48.26
N ASN A 779 3.17 18.57 47.79
CA ASN A 779 3.17 17.20 47.27
C ASN A 779 3.61 17.17 45.80
N ASN A 780 4.61 16.35 45.47
CA ASN A 780 5.02 16.03 44.10
C ASN A 780 5.79 14.68 44.09
N ILE A 781 6.29 14.27 42.92
CA ILE A 781 7.04 13.04 42.72
C ILE A 781 8.54 13.31 42.86
N LEU A 782 9.23 12.47 43.61
CA LEU A 782 10.69 12.50 43.72
C LEU A 782 11.33 11.71 42.57
N PHE A 783 12.19 12.35 41.79
CA PHE A 783 13.06 11.68 40.82
C PHE A 783 14.51 11.72 41.29
N VAL A 784 15.19 10.56 41.25
CA VAL A 784 16.62 10.46 41.53
C VAL A 784 17.28 9.64 40.44
N GLY A 785 18.20 10.25 39.71
CA GLY A 785 19.10 9.59 38.77
C GLY A 785 20.54 9.74 39.25
N ILE A 786 21.35 8.70 39.04
CA ILE A 786 22.78 8.72 39.38
C ILE A 786 23.54 8.24 38.14
N TYR A 787 24.40 9.11 37.62
CA TYR A 787 25.17 8.84 36.41
C TYR A 787 26.65 8.80 36.75
N GLY A 788 27.29 7.67 36.46
CA GLY A 788 28.72 7.46 36.65
C GLY A 788 29.52 7.53 35.35
N PRO A 789 30.83 7.28 35.40
CA PRO A 789 31.74 7.46 34.27
C PRO A 789 31.48 6.53 33.08
N LYS A 790 30.82 5.38 33.29
CA LYS A 790 30.46 4.42 32.22
C LYS A 790 28.97 4.33 31.93
N GLY A 791 28.14 5.16 32.56
CA GLY A 791 26.68 5.10 32.42
C GLY A 791 25.92 5.28 33.73
N PRO A 792 24.58 5.08 33.71
CA PRO A 792 23.76 5.16 34.90
C PRO A 792 24.13 4.09 35.94
N CYS A 793 23.91 4.40 37.22
CA CYS A 793 24.17 3.51 38.34
C CYS A 793 23.13 2.39 38.40
N ASP A 794 23.57 1.13 38.47
CA ASP A 794 22.69 -0.06 38.46
C ASP A 794 21.78 -0.16 39.70
N GLU A 795 22.22 0.38 40.85
CA GLU A 795 21.52 0.25 42.12
C GLU A 795 21.26 1.61 42.78
N VAL A 796 20.01 2.06 42.70
CA VAL A 796 19.48 3.23 43.42
C VAL A 796 18.17 2.85 44.09
N PHE A 797 18.13 2.92 45.43
CA PHE A 797 16.97 2.61 46.25
C PHE A 797 16.43 3.86 46.92
N ILE A 798 15.17 4.19 46.66
CA ILE A 798 14.47 5.30 47.30
C ILE A 798 13.46 4.73 48.29
N LYS A 799 13.55 5.14 49.56
CA LYS A 799 12.61 4.77 50.62
C LYS A 799 11.89 6.01 51.13
N HIS A 800 10.56 6.05 51.00
CA HIS A 800 9.73 7.06 51.67
C HIS A 800 9.58 6.69 53.14
N THR A 801 10.01 7.59 54.03
CA THR A 801 9.98 7.37 55.49
C THR A 801 8.79 8.07 56.15
N GLY A 802 7.84 8.58 55.36
CA GLY A 802 6.66 9.32 55.82
C GLY A 802 6.88 10.84 55.89
N ARG A 803 5.77 11.61 55.92
CA ARG A 803 5.78 13.10 55.98
C ARG A 803 6.68 13.77 54.92
N ASN A 804 6.63 13.28 53.69
CA ASN A 804 7.47 13.74 52.57
C ASN A 804 8.98 13.71 52.87
N GLN A 805 9.42 12.79 53.72
CA GLN A 805 10.83 12.47 53.92
C GLN A 805 11.22 11.22 53.14
N TYR A 806 12.41 11.27 52.53
CA TYR A 806 12.94 10.20 51.70
C TYR A 806 14.38 9.89 52.09
N GLN A 807 14.74 8.62 52.03
CA GLN A 807 16.09 8.13 52.17
C GLN A 807 16.51 7.48 50.87
N VAL A 808 17.58 8.00 50.25
CA VAL A 808 18.13 7.50 49.01
C VAL A 808 19.41 6.76 49.31
N ASN A 809 19.51 5.54 48.79
CA ASN A 809 20.68 4.69 48.89
C ASN A 809 21.18 4.32 47.50
N TYR A 810 22.48 4.29 47.29
CA TYR A 810 23.06 3.88 46.02
C TYR A 810 24.43 3.24 46.18
N LEU A 811 24.77 2.33 45.28
CA LEU A 811 26.03 1.58 45.29
C LEU A 811 26.91 2.00 44.11
N VAL A 812 28.12 2.48 44.40
CA VAL A 812 29.12 2.78 43.37
C VAL A 812 30.09 1.62 43.24
N ARG A 813 30.23 1.08 42.03
CA ARG A 813 31.06 -0.09 41.73
C ARG A 813 32.40 0.27 41.11
N GLU A 814 32.59 1.51 40.69
CA GLU A 814 33.76 1.97 39.95
C GLU A 814 34.23 3.35 40.42
N ARG A 815 35.49 3.70 40.16
CA ARG A 815 36.05 5.03 40.49
C ARG A 815 35.79 6.00 39.34
N GLY A 816 35.48 7.25 39.67
CA GLY A 816 35.33 8.33 38.71
C GLY A 816 34.38 9.41 39.20
N ASP A 817 34.06 10.34 38.30
CA ASP A 817 33.11 11.42 38.58
C ASP A 817 31.67 10.91 38.47
N TYR A 818 30.88 11.09 39.53
CA TYR A 818 29.46 10.78 39.53
C TYR A 818 28.61 12.04 39.61
N ILE A 819 27.49 12.05 38.90
CA ILE A 819 26.51 13.13 38.87
C ILE A 819 25.19 12.60 39.43
N LEU A 820 24.70 13.21 40.49
CA LEU A 820 23.41 12.89 41.10
C LEU A 820 22.39 13.95 40.70
N LEU A 821 21.37 13.51 39.97
CA LEU A 821 20.23 14.30 39.52
C LEU A 821 19.07 14.05 40.46
N VAL A 822 18.75 15.03 41.30
CA VAL A 822 17.58 14.97 42.20
C VAL A 822 16.57 16.05 41.80
N LYS A 823 15.32 15.64 41.56
CA LYS A 823 14.22 16.54 41.17
C LYS A 823 12.96 16.29 42.01
N TRP A 824 12.17 17.34 42.21
CA TRP A 824 10.86 17.29 42.83
C TRP A 824 9.83 17.79 41.82
N GLY A 825 9.10 16.86 41.19
CA GLY A 825 8.45 17.11 39.91
C GLY A 825 9.49 17.28 38.80
N ASP A 826 9.28 18.25 37.92
CA ASP A 826 10.15 18.51 36.77
C ASP A 826 11.40 19.34 37.14
N ASP A 827 11.37 19.99 38.30
CA ASP A 827 12.37 20.95 38.77
C ASP A 827 13.47 20.32 39.62
N HIS A 828 14.70 20.81 39.45
CA HIS A 828 15.83 20.45 40.30
C HIS A 828 15.66 21.00 41.72
N ILE A 829 15.99 20.18 42.71
CA ILE A 829 16.07 20.65 44.10
C ILE A 829 17.34 21.51 44.29
N PRO A 830 17.42 22.37 45.31
CA PRO A 830 18.63 23.12 45.64
C PRO A 830 19.86 22.22 45.76
N GLY A 831 20.90 22.55 44.98
CA GLY A 831 22.17 21.82 44.93
C GLY A 831 22.23 20.70 43.87
N SER A 832 21.12 20.34 43.24
CA SER A 832 21.06 19.40 42.12
C SER A 832 21.35 20.13 40.78
N PRO A 833 22.15 19.57 39.87
CA PRO A 833 22.88 18.31 39.99
C PRO A 833 24.03 18.38 41.01
N PHE A 834 24.21 17.31 41.79
CA PHE A 834 25.34 17.18 42.72
C PHE A 834 26.48 16.44 42.05
N LYS A 835 27.71 16.94 42.21
CA LYS A 835 28.92 16.20 41.86
C LYS A 835 29.39 15.39 43.07
N VAL A 836 29.62 14.10 42.88
CA VAL A 836 30.08 13.18 43.92
C VAL A 836 31.41 12.57 43.54
N GLU A 837 32.38 12.70 44.44
CA GLU A 837 33.69 12.07 44.33
C GLU A 837 33.66 10.65 44.90
N VAL A 838 34.22 9.68 44.15
CA VAL A 838 34.16 8.23 44.48
C VAL A 838 35.55 7.61 44.60
#